data_AF-A0A6P0RPG3-F1
#
_entry.id   AF-A0A6P0RPG3-F1
#
_cell.length_a   1.000
_cell.length_b   1.000
_cell.length_c   1.000
_cell.angle_alpha   90.00
_cell.angle_beta   90.00
_cell.angle_gamma   90.00
#
_symmetry.space_group_name_H-M   'P 1'
#
loop_
_entity.id
_entity.type
_entity.pdbx_description
1 polymer ?
#
loop_
_entity_poly.entity_id
_entity_poly.type
_entity_poly.pdbx_seq_one_letter_code
_entity_poly.pdbx_strand_id
1 'polypeptide(L)'
;MKQILIRQGQAVVEEVPVPQVAVGTILVRVENSCISVGTEMAGVKSSSLPLWKRALKQPDNVKKVLNMAATQGIGRTATVVQGRISGGTAVGYSAAGTVIKVGEGIDDLRVGDRVACAGAQCAHHAEFICVPRNLAVPVPETLELTQASTVTLGAIALQGVRRANPTLGEVFVVIGLGILGQLTAQMLKANGCRVIGTDLDPKRIAIAQSLGMDVGIHPQEGSNIQQVIRLTDGYGADGVIITAATPADTVISTAFQMCRKKGRVVLVGDVGLNLNRADFYQKELDFFISTSYGPGRYDRNYEEQGLDYPVAYVRWTENRNMTEYLRLIAAEKVKINSLIDATYPIEQATEAYESLKGDGDKPLMVLLAYPQTESKLMRVVPNPKAKAAGKNLIRVAVVGAGGFAKGMHLPNLQALSNLYHLQAVVSRTGHNAVATAKQFGANYATTDYNQVLQDSEVDAIIITTRHHLHASLTLAALEVGKHVLVEKPLALEPAELEQITSCYQGSNGEKPILLTGFNRRFSPYARRIYELVQGRTNPMILNYRMNAGYIPLNHWVHSEEGGGRNRGEACHLYDLFTYLTGSKVTAVNAHSIFPKTAHYSSRDNFVATMTFADGSVATLTYTALGTTSYPKERLELFVDGKVLVIDDYRELICEGVKAKNLKTPTIEKGQKKELEVFAQAIQEGKEWPILLWQQIQATEISFAVERQLNE
;
A
#
# COMPACT_ATOMS: atom_id res chain seq x y z
N MET A 1 5.54 17.52 11.06
CA MET A 1 4.08 17.60 11.27
C MET A 1 3.65 16.53 12.26
N LYS A 2 2.62 16.79 13.04
CA LYS A 2 1.98 15.85 13.94
C LYS A 2 1.03 14.94 13.15
N GLN A 3 1.10 13.65 13.45
CA GLN A 3 0.20 12.62 12.92
C GLN A 3 -0.17 11.66 14.05
N ILE A 4 -1.43 11.21 14.07
CA ILE A 4 -1.89 10.21 15.02
C ILE A 4 -1.64 8.80 14.46
N LEU A 5 -1.01 7.96 15.27
CA LEU A 5 -0.81 6.55 15.00
C LEU A 5 -1.43 5.71 16.11
N ILE A 6 -1.95 4.53 15.75
CA ILE A 6 -2.34 3.52 16.73
C ILE A 6 -1.18 2.57 16.98
N ARG A 7 -0.75 2.47 18.24
CA ARG A 7 0.30 1.56 18.72
C ARG A 7 -0.18 0.91 20.02
N GLN A 8 -0.11 -0.41 20.08
CA GLN A 8 -0.40 -1.19 21.30
C GLN A 8 -1.74 -0.82 22.00
N GLY A 9 -2.80 -0.55 21.24
CA GLY A 9 -4.12 -0.21 21.81
C GLY A 9 -4.29 1.25 22.24
N GLN A 10 -3.33 2.12 21.92
CA GLN A 10 -3.37 3.55 22.23
C GLN A 10 -3.16 4.38 20.97
N ALA A 11 -3.83 5.53 20.92
CA ALA A 11 -3.51 6.59 19.97
C ALA A 11 -2.32 7.37 20.52
N VAL A 12 -1.33 7.60 19.68
CA VAL A 12 -0.14 8.39 20.02
C VAL A 12 0.08 9.43 18.93
N VAL A 13 0.43 10.64 19.35
CA VAL A 13 0.85 11.71 18.45
C VAL A 13 2.34 11.53 18.16
N GLU A 14 2.70 11.44 16.88
CA GLU A 14 4.09 11.33 16.44
C GLU A 14 4.43 12.44 15.46
N GLU A 15 5.66 12.96 15.57
CA GLU A 15 6.21 13.84 14.56
C GLU A 15 6.71 13.04 13.35
N VAL A 16 6.19 13.39 12.19
CA VAL A 16 6.52 12.80 10.90
C VAL A 16 6.81 13.88 9.85
N PRO A 17 7.63 13.59 8.83
CA PRO A 17 7.88 14.53 7.76
C PRO A 17 6.64 14.73 6.89
N VAL A 18 6.41 15.96 6.42
CA VAL A 18 5.25 16.32 5.58
C VAL A 18 5.30 15.56 4.25
N PRO A 19 4.21 14.93 3.78
CA PRO A 19 4.20 14.24 2.49
C PRO A 19 4.45 15.19 1.31
N GLN A 20 5.08 14.68 0.25
CA GLN A 20 5.20 15.41 -1.00
C GLN A 20 3.93 15.28 -1.84
N VAL A 21 3.63 16.33 -2.60
CA VAL A 21 2.60 16.27 -3.64
C VAL A 21 3.12 15.43 -4.81
N ALA A 22 2.28 14.55 -5.34
CA ALA A 22 2.52 13.76 -6.54
C ALA A 22 1.54 14.15 -7.66
N VAL A 23 1.78 13.66 -8.87
CA VAL A 23 0.84 13.75 -10.00
C VAL A 23 -0.54 13.25 -9.56
N GLY A 24 -1.61 13.97 -9.93
CA GLY A 24 -2.99 13.60 -9.61
C GLY A 24 -3.38 13.76 -8.13
N THR A 25 -2.55 14.41 -7.31
CA THR A 25 -2.82 14.62 -5.87
C THR A 25 -2.74 16.09 -5.46
N ILE A 26 -3.38 16.42 -4.33
CA ILE A 26 -3.28 17.71 -3.65
C ILE A 26 -2.66 17.54 -2.26
N LEU A 27 -1.91 18.54 -1.81
CA LEU A 27 -1.48 18.65 -0.43
C LEU A 27 -2.41 19.61 0.32
N VAL A 28 -3.04 19.13 1.38
CA VAL A 28 -4.03 19.86 2.17
C VAL A 28 -3.47 20.07 3.57
N ARG A 29 -3.53 21.33 4.06
CA ARG A 29 -3.36 21.65 5.47
C ARG A 29 -4.71 21.42 6.16
N VAL A 30 -4.75 20.43 7.04
CA VAL A 30 -6.00 20.00 7.71
C VAL A 30 -6.36 21.02 8.78
N GLU A 31 -7.65 21.34 8.88
CA GLU A 31 -8.20 22.18 9.95
C GLU A 31 -8.99 21.35 10.95
N ASN A 32 -9.78 20.40 10.43
CA ASN A 32 -10.55 19.46 11.23
C ASN A 32 -10.52 18.05 10.63
N SER A 33 -10.59 17.04 11.48
CA SER A 33 -10.83 15.65 11.06
C SER A 33 -11.75 14.94 12.02
N CYS A 34 -12.57 14.03 11.50
CA CYS A 34 -13.60 13.34 12.28
C CYS A 34 -13.12 11.94 12.69
N ILE A 35 -13.09 11.65 14.00
CA ILE A 35 -12.79 10.30 14.50
C ILE A 35 -14.03 9.44 14.34
N SER A 36 -13.90 8.32 13.64
CA SER A 36 -14.99 7.35 13.54
C SER A 36 -14.94 6.32 14.65
N VAL A 37 -15.86 6.43 15.60
CA VAL A 37 -15.94 5.55 16.77
C VAL A 37 -16.00 4.07 16.38
N GLY A 38 -16.76 3.68 15.34
CA GLY A 38 -16.88 2.28 14.94
C GLY A 38 -15.58 1.72 14.34
N THR A 39 -15.18 2.26 13.20
CA THR A 39 -14.07 1.73 12.40
C THR A 39 -12.72 1.87 13.10
N GLU A 40 -12.45 3.02 13.71
CA GLU A 40 -11.14 3.28 14.29
C GLU A 40 -10.96 2.58 15.63
N MET A 41 -12.00 2.49 16.46
CA MET A 41 -11.92 1.73 17.71
C MET A 41 -11.80 0.22 17.46
N ALA A 42 -12.34 -0.30 16.36
CA ALA A 42 -12.06 -1.68 15.92
C ALA A 42 -10.56 -1.86 15.60
N GLY A 43 -9.93 -0.86 14.96
CA GLY A 43 -8.48 -0.80 14.76
C GLY A 43 -7.69 -0.78 16.06
N VAL A 44 -8.08 0.07 17.03
CA VAL A 44 -7.49 0.15 18.38
C VAL A 44 -7.59 -1.20 19.09
N LYS A 45 -8.78 -1.81 19.17
CA LYS A 45 -9.00 -3.13 19.78
C LYS A 45 -8.19 -4.23 19.09
N SER A 46 -8.08 -4.19 17.75
CA SER A 46 -7.26 -5.15 17.00
C SER A 46 -5.78 -5.03 17.34
N SER A 47 -5.28 -3.81 17.53
CA SER A 47 -3.89 -3.55 17.88
C SER A 47 -3.52 -3.97 19.32
N SER A 48 -4.48 -4.02 20.25
CA SER A 48 -4.26 -4.44 21.64
C SER A 48 -4.29 -5.96 21.84
N LEU A 49 -4.75 -6.73 20.86
CA LEU A 49 -4.79 -8.19 20.95
C LEU A 49 -3.37 -8.78 20.96
N PRO A 50 -3.10 -9.81 21.79
CA PRO A 50 -1.89 -10.61 21.70
C PRO A 50 -1.68 -11.15 20.29
N LEU A 51 -0.41 -11.25 19.84
CA LEU A 51 -0.06 -11.63 18.47
C LEU A 51 -0.68 -12.96 18.02
N TRP A 52 -0.78 -13.95 18.92
CA TRP A 52 -1.42 -15.23 18.62
C TRP A 52 -2.93 -15.11 18.33
N LYS A 53 -3.65 -14.22 19.04
CA LYS A 53 -5.07 -13.94 18.75
C LYS A 53 -5.24 -13.20 17.43
N ARG A 54 -4.31 -12.30 17.08
CA ARG A 54 -4.30 -11.61 15.77
C ARG A 54 -4.02 -12.59 14.64
N ALA A 55 -3.08 -13.51 14.85
CA ALA A 55 -2.74 -14.58 13.92
C ALA A 55 -3.94 -15.48 13.59
N LEU A 56 -4.73 -15.89 14.60
CA LEU A 56 -5.95 -16.67 14.40
C LEU A 56 -7.00 -15.96 13.55
N LYS A 57 -7.09 -14.62 13.61
CA LYS A 57 -8.01 -13.82 12.80
C LYS A 57 -7.53 -13.58 11.36
N GLN A 58 -6.26 -13.83 11.06
CA GLN A 58 -5.65 -13.56 9.75
C GLN A 58 -4.78 -14.75 9.29
N PRO A 59 -5.40 -15.91 8.98
CA PRO A 59 -4.68 -17.15 8.68
C PRO A 59 -3.74 -17.02 7.47
N ASP A 60 -4.07 -16.19 6.48
CA ASP A 60 -3.20 -15.97 5.32
C ASP A 60 -1.92 -15.21 5.66
N ASN A 61 -1.97 -14.28 6.62
CA ASN A 61 -0.78 -13.60 7.10
C ASN A 61 0.13 -14.56 7.89
N VAL A 62 -0.44 -15.53 8.60
CA VAL A 62 0.32 -16.60 9.26
C VAL A 62 1.04 -17.47 8.23
N LYS A 63 0.34 -17.90 7.17
CA LYS A 63 0.97 -18.66 6.07
C LYS A 63 2.13 -17.89 5.44
N LYS A 64 1.97 -16.58 5.19
CA LYS A 64 3.05 -15.72 4.68
C LYS A 64 4.26 -15.66 5.62
N VAL A 65 4.02 -15.53 6.93
CA VAL A 65 5.09 -15.50 7.94
C VAL A 65 5.82 -16.84 8.03
N LEU A 66 5.10 -17.97 8.02
CA LEU A 66 5.69 -19.31 8.03
C LEU A 66 6.55 -19.56 6.78
N ASN A 67 6.04 -19.18 5.60
CA ASN A 67 6.81 -19.28 4.35
C ASN A 67 8.06 -18.41 4.39
N MET A 68 7.97 -17.19 4.94
CA MET A 68 9.12 -16.31 5.12
C MET A 68 10.14 -16.92 6.09
N ALA A 69 9.70 -17.52 7.19
CA ALA A 69 10.58 -18.21 8.14
C ALA A 69 11.29 -19.41 7.51
N ALA A 70 10.58 -20.21 6.71
CA ALA A 70 11.14 -21.38 6.02
C ALA A 70 12.12 -21.02 4.88
N THR A 71 11.97 -19.84 4.28
CA THR A 71 12.79 -19.41 3.14
C THR A 71 13.93 -18.48 3.53
N GLN A 72 13.70 -17.56 4.46
CA GLN A 72 14.62 -16.49 4.86
C GLN A 72 15.18 -16.67 6.29
N GLY A 73 14.68 -17.64 7.04
CA GLY A 73 15.06 -17.90 8.43
C GLY A 73 14.20 -17.17 9.46
N ILE A 74 14.22 -17.69 10.69
CA ILE A 74 13.38 -17.21 11.81
C ILE A 74 13.81 -15.81 12.28
N GLY A 75 15.12 -15.56 12.40
CA GLY A 75 15.65 -14.27 12.87
C GLY A 75 15.19 -13.09 12.00
N ARG A 76 15.38 -13.18 10.67
CA ARG A 76 14.93 -12.16 9.71
C ARG A 76 13.41 -11.98 9.75
N THR A 77 12.69 -13.09 9.84
CA THR A 77 11.21 -13.07 9.92
C THR A 77 10.72 -12.33 11.15
N ALA A 78 11.35 -12.56 12.31
CA ALA A 78 11.04 -11.86 13.54
C ALA A 78 11.27 -10.35 13.40
N THR A 79 12.38 -9.91 12.80
CA THR A 79 12.67 -8.48 12.57
C THR A 79 11.63 -7.80 11.69
N VAL A 80 11.19 -8.44 10.60
CA VAL A 80 10.16 -7.89 9.71
C VAL A 80 8.80 -7.76 10.41
N VAL A 81 8.42 -8.80 11.16
CA VAL A 81 7.16 -8.81 11.92
C VAL A 81 7.20 -7.77 13.03
N GLN A 82 8.30 -7.70 13.79
CA GLN A 82 8.50 -6.73 14.87
C GLN A 82 8.44 -5.30 14.35
N GLY A 83 9.08 -5.01 13.21
CA GLY A 83 9.03 -3.68 12.57
C GLY A 83 7.63 -3.25 12.16
N ARG A 84 6.81 -4.17 11.65
CA ARG A 84 5.40 -3.88 11.33
C ARG A 84 4.56 -3.60 12.58
N ILE A 85 4.87 -4.22 13.70
CA ILE A 85 4.13 -4.04 14.96
C ILE A 85 4.56 -2.73 15.64
N SER A 86 5.86 -2.44 15.70
CA SER A 86 6.39 -1.26 16.38
C SER A 86 6.13 0.05 15.64
N GLY A 87 6.04 0.01 14.31
CA GLY A 87 5.82 1.20 13.48
C GLY A 87 4.46 1.88 13.68
N GLY A 88 3.46 1.18 14.25
CA GLY A 88 2.10 1.69 14.39
C GLY A 88 1.36 1.84 13.06
N THR A 89 0.05 2.07 13.16
CA THR A 89 -0.82 2.23 12.00
C THR A 89 -1.37 3.65 11.98
N ALA A 90 -1.20 4.37 10.87
CA ALA A 90 -1.87 5.64 10.66
C ALA A 90 -3.39 5.46 10.62
N VAL A 91 -4.11 6.39 11.22
CA VAL A 91 -5.58 6.37 11.33
C VAL A 91 -6.19 7.68 10.84
N GLY A 92 -7.52 7.72 10.74
CA GLY A 92 -8.28 8.77 10.10
C GLY A 92 -8.55 8.48 8.62
N TYR A 93 -9.74 8.88 8.19
CA TYR A 93 -10.20 8.74 6.80
C TYR A 93 -11.19 9.82 6.37
N SER A 94 -11.38 10.86 7.19
CA SER A 94 -12.34 11.95 6.97
C SER A 94 -11.76 13.23 7.57
N ALA A 95 -11.43 14.18 6.71
CA ALA A 95 -10.77 15.42 7.07
C ALA A 95 -11.27 16.57 6.21
N ALA A 96 -11.04 17.81 6.65
CA ALA A 96 -11.27 18.99 5.85
C ALA A 96 -10.21 20.04 6.14
N GLY A 97 -9.88 20.84 5.14
CA GLY A 97 -8.88 21.89 5.26
C GLY A 97 -8.68 22.67 3.98
N THR A 98 -7.50 23.28 3.88
CA THR A 98 -7.17 24.19 2.77
C THR A 98 -6.06 23.60 1.89
N VAL A 99 -6.23 23.66 0.57
CA VAL A 99 -5.22 23.23 -0.40
C VAL A 99 -4.00 24.16 -0.34
N ILE A 100 -2.82 23.60 -0.10
CA ILE A 100 -1.55 24.36 -0.05
C ILE A 100 -0.61 24.05 -1.22
N LYS A 101 -0.82 22.92 -1.92
CA LYS A 101 -0.10 22.59 -3.15
C LYS A 101 -0.95 21.70 -4.04
N VAL A 102 -0.90 21.92 -5.34
CA VAL A 102 -1.58 21.11 -6.36
C VAL A 102 -0.52 20.37 -7.18
N GLY A 103 -0.73 19.08 -7.39
CA GLY A 103 0.10 18.24 -8.25
C GLY A 103 -0.29 18.37 -9.72
N GLU A 104 0.60 17.95 -10.61
CA GLU A 104 0.33 17.92 -12.05
C GLU A 104 -0.92 17.08 -12.39
N GLY A 105 -1.68 17.50 -13.41
CA GLY A 105 -2.90 16.79 -13.85
C GLY A 105 -4.16 17.13 -13.07
N ILE A 106 -4.14 18.15 -12.20
CA ILE A 106 -5.33 18.68 -11.52
C ILE A 106 -5.55 20.12 -11.98
N ASP A 107 -6.66 20.34 -12.68
CA ASP A 107 -6.98 21.65 -13.28
C ASP A 107 -8.17 22.36 -12.61
N ASP A 108 -8.91 21.64 -11.76
CA ASP A 108 -10.19 22.07 -11.19
C ASP A 108 -10.12 22.40 -9.68
N LEU A 109 -8.95 22.26 -9.06
CA LEU A 109 -8.66 22.71 -7.70
C LEU A 109 -7.41 23.59 -7.70
N ARG A 110 -7.38 24.59 -6.82
CA ARG A 110 -6.34 25.60 -6.71
C ARG A 110 -5.83 25.72 -5.28
N VAL A 111 -4.61 26.24 -5.13
CA VAL A 111 -4.09 26.63 -3.82
C VAL A 111 -5.02 27.68 -3.20
N GLY A 112 -5.40 27.49 -1.94
CA GLY A 112 -6.38 28.30 -1.22
C GLY A 112 -7.79 27.71 -1.18
N ASP A 113 -8.11 26.72 -2.03
CA ASP A 113 -9.44 26.11 -2.01
C ASP A 113 -9.69 25.35 -0.70
N ARG A 114 -10.90 25.48 -0.19
CA ARG A 114 -11.40 24.72 0.96
C ARG A 114 -11.92 23.37 0.47
N VAL A 115 -11.38 22.28 1.00
CA VAL A 115 -11.69 20.93 0.55
C VAL A 115 -12.01 19.99 1.72
N ALA A 116 -12.92 19.06 1.47
CA ALA A 116 -13.19 17.91 2.31
C ALA A 116 -12.59 16.67 1.66
N CYS A 117 -11.93 15.84 2.45
CA CYS A 117 -11.07 14.75 2.01
C CYS A 117 -11.48 13.42 2.64
N ALA A 118 -11.43 12.36 1.83
CA ALA A 118 -11.69 10.99 2.23
C ALA A 118 -10.51 10.05 1.94
N GLY A 119 -10.66 8.79 2.36
CA GLY A 119 -9.73 7.71 2.07
C GLY A 119 -8.87 7.33 3.27
N ALA A 120 -9.03 6.09 3.75
CA ALA A 120 -8.25 5.54 4.86
C ALA A 120 -6.76 5.36 4.54
N GLN A 121 -6.38 5.55 3.27
CA GLN A 121 -5.01 5.51 2.77
C GLN A 121 -4.33 6.89 2.74
N CYS A 122 -5.07 7.99 2.87
CA CYS A 122 -4.56 9.34 2.63
C CYS A 122 -5.12 10.43 3.55
N ALA A 123 -6.42 10.41 3.89
CA ALA A 123 -7.07 11.40 4.75
C ALA A 123 -6.90 11.08 6.25
N HIS A 124 -5.64 10.86 6.64
CA HIS A 124 -5.28 10.53 8.01
C HIS A 124 -5.49 11.71 8.98
N HIS A 125 -5.56 11.40 10.27
CA HIS A 125 -5.50 12.40 11.33
C HIS A 125 -4.08 12.96 11.44
N ALA A 126 -3.82 14.05 10.72
CA ALA A 126 -2.51 14.65 10.59
C ALA A 126 -2.63 16.11 10.16
N GLU A 127 -1.66 16.96 10.52
CA GLU A 127 -1.69 18.38 10.15
C GLU A 127 -1.66 18.62 8.63
N PHE A 128 -1.03 17.71 7.88
CA PHE A 128 -0.99 17.76 6.41
C PHE A 128 -1.27 16.38 5.82
N ILE A 129 -2.10 16.35 4.78
CA ILE A 129 -2.46 15.13 4.05
C ILE A 129 -2.26 15.33 2.55
N CYS A 130 -1.76 14.30 1.88
CA CYS A 130 -1.63 14.26 0.42
C CYS A 130 -2.70 13.32 -0.13
N VAL A 131 -3.67 13.87 -0.87
CA VAL A 131 -4.93 13.21 -1.22
C VAL A 131 -5.10 13.19 -2.74
N PRO A 132 -5.43 12.04 -3.35
CA PRO A 132 -5.78 11.97 -4.77
C PRO A 132 -7.01 12.81 -5.11
N ARG A 133 -7.07 13.32 -6.34
CA ARG A 133 -8.14 14.23 -6.79
C ARG A 133 -9.54 13.69 -6.47
N ASN A 134 -9.85 12.45 -6.83
CA ASN A 134 -11.19 11.88 -6.66
C ASN A 134 -11.60 11.66 -5.19
N LEU A 135 -10.65 11.75 -4.26
CA LEU A 135 -10.90 11.66 -2.81
C LEU A 135 -10.97 13.03 -2.12
N ALA A 136 -11.04 14.12 -2.89
CA ALA A 136 -11.26 15.47 -2.39
C ALA A 136 -12.44 16.14 -3.09
N VAL A 137 -13.22 16.92 -2.35
CA VAL A 137 -14.34 17.72 -2.88
C VAL A 137 -14.27 19.16 -2.37
N PRO A 138 -14.62 20.16 -3.18
CA PRO A 138 -14.77 21.54 -2.71
C PRO A 138 -15.80 21.64 -1.59
N VAL A 139 -15.52 22.48 -0.59
CA VAL A 139 -16.45 22.80 0.50
C VAL A 139 -17.24 24.05 0.10
N PRO A 140 -18.59 24.01 0.12
CA PRO A 140 -19.42 25.20 -0.08
C PRO A 140 -19.01 26.35 0.84
N GLU A 141 -18.99 27.59 0.33
CA GLU A 141 -18.56 28.77 1.10
C GLU A 141 -19.33 28.96 2.41
N THR A 142 -20.61 28.59 2.41
CA THR A 142 -21.51 28.70 3.56
C THR A 142 -21.27 27.67 4.66
N LEU A 143 -20.39 26.68 4.45
CA LEU A 143 -20.12 25.63 5.43
C LEU A 143 -18.82 25.88 6.17
N GLU A 144 -18.81 25.49 7.45
CA GLU A 144 -17.60 25.44 8.26
C GLU A 144 -16.79 24.17 7.98
N LEU A 145 -15.45 24.25 8.06
CA LEU A 145 -14.58 23.08 7.82
C LEU A 145 -14.75 22.00 8.90
N THR A 146 -15.15 22.41 10.11
CA THR A 146 -15.61 21.51 11.18
C THR A 146 -16.70 20.56 10.68
N GLN A 147 -17.73 21.11 10.01
CA GLN A 147 -18.84 20.31 9.47
C GLN A 147 -18.39 19.47 8.28
N ALA A 148 -17.61 20.07 7.37
CA ALA A 148 -17.10 19.38 6.20
C ALA A 148 -16.18 18.19 6.54
N SER A 149 -15.49 18.22 7.69
CA SER A 149 -14.60 17.13 8.13
C SER A 149 -15.31 15.78 8.34
N THR A 150 -16.65 15.78 8.36
CA THR A 150 -17.50 14.58 8.52
C THR A 150 -17.85 13.90 7.19
N VAL A 151 -17.29 14.39 6.08
CA VAL A 151 -17.68 14.04 4.70
C VAL A 151 -17.75 12.54 4.42
N THR A 152 -16.77 11.77 4.90
CA THR A 152 -16.71 10.34 4.57
C THR A 152 -17.81 9.56 5.27
N LEU A 153 -18.16 9.93 6.51
CA LEU A 153 -19.24 9.29 7.26
C LEU A 153 -20.60 9.58 6.61
N GLY A 154 -20.80 10.82 6.16
CA GLY A 154 -21.96 11.24 5.39
C GLY A 154 -22.10 10.48 4.07
N ALA A 155 -21.00 10.33 3.34
CA ALA A 155 -20.98 9.60 2.09
C ALA A 155 -21.28 8.09 2.27
N ILE A 156 -20.80 7.48 3.38
CA ILE A 156 -21.12 6.09 3.73
C ILE A 156 -22.63 5.92 4.03
N ALA A 157 -23.20 6.81 4.85
CA ALA A 157 -24.62 6.80 5.16
C ALA A 157 -25.48 6.99 3.88
N LEU A 158 -25.10 7.97 3.04
CA LEU A 158 -25.79 8.26 1.79
C LEU A 158 -25.73 7.08 0.80
N GLN A 159 -24.60 6.37 0.74
CA GLN A 159 -24.50 5.17 -0.08
C GLN A 159 -25.46 4.07 0.39
N GLY A 160 -25.64 3.90 1.71
CA GLY A 160 -26.66 3.01 2.27
C GLY A 160 -28.07 3.37 1.79
N VAL A 161 -28.42 4.66 1.85
CA VAL A 161 -29.69 5.18 1.33
C VAL A 161 -29.83 4.94 -0.18
N ARG A 162 -28.78 5.19 -0.97
CA ARG A 162 -28.81 4.95 -2.43
C ARG A 162 -28.95 3.48 -2.79
N ARG A 163 -28.32 2.58 -2.03
CA ARG A 163 -28.49 1.12 -2.19
C ARG A 163 -29.91 0.68 -1.86
N ALA A 164 -30.57 1.36 -0.95
CA ALA A 164 -31.98 1.12 -0.65
C ALA A 164 -32.92 1.65 -1.74
N ASN A 165 -32.49 2.59 -2.59
CA ASN A 165 -33.31 3.19 -3.64
C ASN A 165 -34.72 3.61 -3.15
N PRO A 166 -34.82 4.49 -2.13
CA PRO A 166 -36.10 4.92 -1.60
C PRO A 166 -36.88 5.79 -2.58
N THR A 167 -38.20 5.74 -2.47
CA THR A 167 -39.16 6.59 -3.18
C THR A 167 -40.04 7.33 -2.19
N LEU A 168 -40.57 8.47 -2.64
CA LEU A 168 -41.38 9.37 -1.81
C LEU A 168 -42.56 8.63 -1.16
N GLY A 169 -42.69 8.76 0.17
CA GLY A 169 -43.78 8.18 0.94
C GLY A 169 -43.52 6.79 1.54
N GLU A 170 -42.43 6.11 1.18
CA GLU A 170 -42.08 4.81 1.77
C GLU A 170 -41.71 4.92 3.26
N VAL A 171 -41.92 3.82 3.99
CA VAL A 171 -41.55 3.68 5.41
C VAL A 171 -40.26 2.89 5.54
N PHE A 172 -39.24 3.50 6.13
CA PHE A 172 -37.94 2.88 6.38
C PHE A 172 -37.66 2.71 7.86
N VAL A 173 -37.04 1.58 8.22
CA VAL A 173 -36.48 1.37 9.56
C VAL A 173 -34.97 1.54 9.53
N VAL A 174 -34.40 2.27 10.48
CA VAL A 174 -32.95 2.37 10.71
C VAL A 174 -32.60 1.64 12.00
N ILE A 175 -31.81 0.57 11.89
CA ILE A 175 -31.34 -0.21 13.05
C ILE A 175 -29.92 0.23 13.42
N GLY A 176 -29.76 0.70 14.65
CA GLY A 176 -28.58 1.41 15.12
C GLY A 176 -28.68 2.89 14.77
N LEU A 177 -28.68 3.75 15.78
CA LEU A 177 -28.71 5.21 15.72
C LEU A 177 -27.40 5.81 16.28
N GLY A 178 -26.28 5.11 16.07
CA GLY A 178 -24.96 5.75 16.07
C GLY A 178 -24.84 6.75 14.92
N ILE A 179 -23.65 7.33 14.71
CA ILE A 179 -23.50 8.43 13.74
C ILE A 179 -24.02 8.12 12.32
N LEU A 180 -23.73 6.93 11.79
CA LEU A 180 -24.24 6.53 10.47
C LEU A 180 -25.76 6.44 10.45
N GLY A 181 -26.37 5.93 11.52
CA GLY A 181 -27.83 5.84 11.67
C GLY A 181 -28.49 7.22 11.77
N GLN A 182 -27.89 8.14 12.53
CA GLN A 182 -28.35 9.53 12.64
C GLN A 182 -28.35 10.23 11.28
N LEU A 183 -27.28 10.06 10.51
CA LEU A 183 -27.14 10.63 9.16
C LEU A 183 -28.12 9.95 8.17
N THR A 184 -28.24 8.62 8.22
CA THR A 184 -29.14 7.83 7.38
C THR A 184 -30.61 8.26 7.60
N ALA A 185 -31.03 8.43 8.85
CA ALA A 185 -32.38 8.85 9.18
C ALA A 185 -32.71 10.22 8.59
N GLN A 186 -31.82 11.21 8.77
CA GLN A 186 -31.99 12.55 8.20
C GLN A 186 -32.05 12.53 6.67
N MET A 187 -31.22 11.72 6.00
CA MET A 187 -31.23 11.61 4.54
C MET A 187 -32.49 10.92 4.00
N LEU A 188 -33.00 9.91 4.69
CA LEU A 188 -34.29 9.29 4.36
C LEU A 188 -35.44 10.29 4.54
N LYS A 189 -35.42 11.09 5.61
CA LYS A 189 -36.38 12.20 5.79
C LYS A 189 -36.29 13.23 4.67
N ALA A 190 -35.07 13.62 4.28
CA ALA A 190 -34.84 14.55 3.17
C ALA A 190 -35.29 13.98 1.81
N ASN A 191 -35.26 12.64 1.64
CA ASN A 191 -35.81 11.95 0.48
C ASN A 191 -37.36 11.91 0.47
N GLY A 192 -38.00 12.18 1.60
CA GLY A 192 -39.45 12.18 1.76
C GLY A 192 -40.02 10.87 2.32
N CYS A 193 -39.19 10.03 2.94
CA CYS A 193 -39.64 8.83 3.64
C CYS A 193 -40.20 9.15 5.03
N ARG A 194 -40.98 8.20 5.55
CA ARG A 194 -41.28 8.07 6.98
C ARG A 194 -40.22 7.16 7.60
N VAL A 195 -39.62 7.57 8.71
CA VAL A 195 -38.45 6.90 9.30
C VAL A 195 -38.75 6.48 10.73
N ILE A 196 -38.60 5.18 10.96
CA ILE A 196 -38.64 4.55 12.27
C ILE A 196 -37.19 4.20 12.65
N GLY A 197 -36.73 4.54 13.85
CA GLY A 197 -35.38 4.19 14.31
C GLY A 197 -35.40 3.31 15.55
N THR A 198 -34.38 2.46 15.69
CA THR A 198 -34.18 1.66 16.90
C THR A 198 -32.72 1.65 17.31
N ASP A 199 -32.46 1.88 18.59
CA ASP A 199 -31.15 1.79 19.22
C ASP A 199 -31.31 1.32 20.68
N LEU A 200 -30.23 0.78 21.25
CA LEU A 200 -30.16 0.39 22.65
C LEU A 200 -30.02 1.60 23.59
N ASP A 201 -29.61 2.74 23.05
CA ASP A 201 -29.46 3.99 23.79
C ASP A 201 -30.65 4.93 23.55
N PRO A 202 -31.49 5.19 24.57
CA PRO A 202 -32.66 6.07 24.43
C PRO A 202 -32.26 7.51 24.09
N LYS A 203 -31.06 7.97 24.45
CA LYS A 203 -30.60 9.32 24.09
C LYS A 203 -30.41 9.46 22.58
N ARG A 204 -29.88 8.42 21.93
CA ARG A 204 -29.69 8.41 20.46
C ARG A 204 -31.03 8.43 19.72
N ILE A 205 -32.03 7.74 20.27
CA ILE A 205 -33.41 7.81 19.77
C ILE A 205 -33.93 9.25 19.87
N ALA A 206 -33.81 9.88 21.04
CA ALA A 206 -34.27 11.25 21.26
C ALA A 206 -33.57 12.26 20.34
N ILE A 207 -32.25 12.12 20.15
CA ILE A 207 -31.46 12.94 19.21
C ILE A 207 -32.02 12.76 17.78
N ALA A 208 -32.19 11.52 17.31
CA ALA A 208 -32.71 11.27 15.97
C ALA A 208 -34.11 11.88 15.76
N GLN A 209 -34.99 11.80 16.77
CA GLN A 209 -36.32 12.41 16.72
C GLN A 209 -36.26 13.94 16.65
N SER A 210 -35.38 14.57 17.44
CA SER A 210 -35.17 16.03 17.37
C SER A 210 -34.62 16.49 16.01
N LEU A 211 -34.00 15.57 15.27
CA LEU A 211 -33.47 15.78 13.91
C LEU A 211 -34.44 15.32 12.81
N GLY A 212 -35.70 15.01 13.16
CA GLY A 212 -36.79 14.80 12.22
C GLY A 212 -37.17 13.34 11.97
N MET A 213 -36.56 12.37 12.64
CA MET A 213 -37.04 10.99 12.64
C MET A 213 -38.46 10.90 13.24
N ASP A 214 -39.36 10.15 12.62
CA ASP A 214 -40.78 10.17 12.99
C ASP A 214 -41.06 9.38 14.28
N VAL A 215 -40.51 8.17 14.41
CA VAL A 215 -40.78 7.29 15.56
C VAL A 215 -39.51 6.58 16.01
N GLY A 216 -39.29 6.58 17.34
CA GLY A 216 -38.25 5.82 18.00
C GLY A 216 -38.80 4.55 18.65
N ILE A 217 -38.07 3.44 18.55
CA ILE A 217 -38.39 2.16 19.18
C ILE A 217 -37.22 1.73 20.06
N HIS A 218 -37.46 1.63 21.37
CA HIS A 218 -36.48 1.08 22.28
C HIS A 218 -36.69 -0.44 22.47
N PRO A 219 -35.65 -1.29 22.32
CA PRO A 219 -35.77 -2.76 22.38
C PRO A 219 -36.37 -3.36 23.66
N GLN A 220 -36.42 -2.59 24.75
CA GLN A 220 -36.99 -3.03 26.03
C GLN A 220 -38.50 -2.73 26.16
N GLU A 221 -39.09 -1.93 25.27
CA GLU A 221 -40.51 -1.54 25.30
C GLU A 221 -41.43 -2.57 24.61
N GLY A 222 -40.90 -3.75 24.30
CA GLY A 222 -41.62 -4.87 23.69
C GLY A 222 -40.95 -5.35 22.39
N SER A 223 -41.67 -6.16 21.60
CA SER A 223 -41.14 -6.66 20.34
C SER A 223 -41.04 -5.56 19.29
N ASN A 224 -39.81 -5.16 18.92
CA ASN A 224 -39.55 -4.17 17.88
C ASN A 224 -40.26 -4.50 16.56
N ILE A 225 -40.31 -5.79 16.21
CA ILE A 225 -40.97 -6.27 14.99
C ILE A 225 -42.46 -5.95 15.04
N GLN A 226 -43.13 -6.28 16.14
CA GLN A 226 -44.57 -6.02 16.29
C GLN A 226 -44.88 -4.52 16.35
N GLN A 227 -43.99 -3.72 16.92
CA GLN A 227 -44.12 -2.26 16.90
C GLN A 227 -44.03 -1.71 15.46
N VAL A 228 -43.03 -2.12 14.68
CA VAL A 228 -42.92 -1.72 13.26
C VAL A 228 -44.16 -2.14 12.48
N ILE A 229 -44.63 -3.38 12.65
CA ILE A 229 -45.84 -3.88 11.98
C ILE A 229 -47.06 -3.02 12.32
N ARG A 230 -47.25 -2.63 13.60
CA ARG A 230 -48.36 -1.74 14.00
C ARG A 230 -48.25 -0.34 13.40
N LEU A 231 -47.03 0.22 13.33
CA LEU A 231 -46.77 1.54 12.77
C LEU A 231 -46.88 1.59 11.23
N THR A 232 -46.97 0.42 10.59
CA THR A 232 -47.05 0.23 9.13
C THR A 232 -48.33 -0.50 8.73
N ASP A 233 -49.42 -0.27 9.46
CA ASP A 233 -50.76 -0.78 9.16
C ASP A 233 -50.84 -2.31 9.00
N GLY A 234 -49.95 -3.04 9.66
CA GLY A 234 -49.87 -4.51 9.60
C GLY A 234 -48.98 -5.06 8.49
N TYR A 235 -48.44 -4.23 7.61
CA TYR A 235 -47.69 -4.68 6.43
C TYR A 235 -46.20 -4.95 6.72
N GLY A 236 -45.58 -4.16 7.60
CA GLY A 236 -44.12 -4.08 7.75
C GLY A 236 -43.52 -2.94 6.92
N ALA A 237 -42.25 -2.62 7.17
CA ALA A 237 -41.56 -1.52 6.50
C ALA A 237 -41.19 -1.83 5.05
N ASP A 238 -41.15 -0.82 4.17
CA ASP A 238 -40.71 -0.95 2.77
C ASP A 238 -39.23 -1.32 2.66
N GLY A 239 -38.43 -0.84 3.61
CA GLY A 239 -37.06 -1.28 3.77
C GLY A 239 -36.46 -1.04 5.15
N VAL A 240 -35.36 -1.72 5.41
CA VAL A 240 -34.60 -1.62 6.65
C VAL A 240 -33.13 -1.36 6.32
N ILE A 241 -32.51 -0.34 6.92
CA ILE A 241 -31.09 -0.05 6.80
C ILE A 241 -30.41 -0.35 8.14
N ILE A 242 -29.47 -1.29 8.12
CA ILE A 242 -28.72 -1.72 9.30
C ILE A 242 -27.40 -0.94 9.37
N THR A 243 -27.28 -0.07 10.36
CA THR A 243 -26.04 0.69 10.64
C THR A 243 -25.36 0.28 11.95
N ALA A 244 -25.98 -0.65 12.69
CA ALA A 244 -25.41 -1.24 13.91
C ALA A 244 -24.14 -2.06 13.63
N ALA A 245 -23.27 -2.15 14.65
CA ALA A 245 -22.09 -3.02 14.63
C ALA A 245 -22.18 -4.02 15.78
N THR A 246 -22.28 -5.32 15.48
CA THR A 246 -22.37 -6.39 16.47
C THR A 246 -22.00 -7.74 15.86
N PRO A 247 -21.25 -8.62 16.54
CA PRO A 247 -20.98 -9.95 16.00
C PRO A 247 -22.23 -10.85 15.88
N ALA A 248 -23.37 -10.45 16.44
CA ALA A 248 -24.59 -11.25 16.45
C ALA A 248 -25.36 -11.17 15.12
N ASP A 249 -25.88 -12.32 14.67
CA ASP A 249 -26.71 -12.44 13.46
C ASP A 249 -28.17 -11.97 13.69
N THR A 250 -28.60 -11.85 14.95
CA THR A 250 -29.98 -11.56 15.34
C THR A 250 -30.51 -10.24 14.79
N VAL A 251 -29.62 -9.26 14.57
CA VAL A 251 -29.97 -7.96 13.99
C VAL A 251 -30.46 -8.10 12.55
N ILE A 252 -29.85 -8.96 11.75
CA ILE A 252 -30.30 -9.22 10.37
C ILE A 252 -31.65 -9.93 10.35
N SER A 253 -31.82 -10.97 11.18
CA SER A 253 -33.09 -11.68 11.29
C SER A 253 -34.23 -10.72 11.70
N THR A 254 -33.96 -9.84 12.67
CA THR A 254 -34.89 -8.78 13.08
C THR A 254 -35.25 -7.85 11.93
N ALA A 255 -34.25 -7.41 11.13
CA ALA A 255 -34.48 -6.58 9.96
C ALA A 255 -35.39 -7.26 8.92
N PHE A 256 -35.12 -8.52 8.57
CA PHE A 256 -35.98 -9.28 7.65
C PHE A 256 -37.41 -9.43 8.18
N GLN A 257 -37.57 -9.63 9.49
CA GLN A 257 -38.88 -9.77 10.11
C GLN A 257 -39.66 -8.45 10.18
N MET A 258 -38.98 -7.30 10.22
CA MET A 258 -39.59 -5.96 10.15
C MET A 258 -40.08 -5.58 8.75
N CYS A 259 -39.45 -6.08 7.69
CA CYS A 259 -39.82 -5.75 6.31
C CYS A 259 -41.17 -6.34 5.90
N ARG A 260 -41.90 -5.64 5.03
CA ARG A 260 -43.04 -6.21 4.31
C ARG A 260 -42.60 -7.24 3.25
N LYS A 261 -43.56 -7.97 2.68
CA LYS A 261 -43.29 -8.77 1.47
C LYS A 261 -42.75 -7.90 0.35
N LYS A 262 -41.74 -8.39 -0.39
CA LYS A 262 -41.03 -7.64 -1.45
C LYS A 262 -40.37 -6.35 -0.95
N GLY A 263 -40.04 -6.29 0.34
CA GLY A 263 -39.24 -5.22 0.93
C GLY A 263 -37.75 -5.47 0.73
N ARG A 264 -36.92 -4.51 1.14
CA ARG A 264 -35.46 -4.59 1.00
C ARG A 264 -34.71 -4.32 2.29
N VAL A 265 -33.61 -5.02 2.49
CA VAL A 265 -32.70 -4.80 3.62
C VAL A 265 -31.32 -4.43 3.11
N VAL A 266 -30.77 -3.32 3.63
CA VAL A 266 -29.42 -2.85 3.29
C VAL A 266 -28.51 -2.96 4.51
N LEU A 267 -27.43 -3.70 4.38
CA LEU A 267 -26.37 -3.76 5.38
C LEU A 267 -25.30 -2.68 5.11
N VAL A 268 -25.18 -1.74 6.03
CA VAL A 268 -24.13 -0.70 6.07
C VAL A 268 -23.13 -0.96 7.20
N GLY A 269 -23.62 -1.41 8.35
CA GLY A 269 -22.81 -1.74 9.53
C GLY A 269 -22.06 -3.07 9.41
N ASP A 270 -21.42 -3.47 10.51
CA ASP A 270 -20.62 -4.71 10.61
C ASP A 270 -21.34 -5.71 11.51
N VAL A 271 -22.00 -6.71 10.90
CA VAL A 271 -22.79 -7.71 11.62
C VAL A 271 -22.50 -9.14 11.17
N GLY A 272 -22.85 -10.11 12.02
CA GLY A 272 -22.81 -11.53 11.66
C GLY A 272 -23.72 -11.84 10.47
N LEU A 273 -23.26 -12.72 9.56
CA LEU A 273 -23.94 -13.05 8.29
C LEU A 273 -24.47 -14.49 8.23
N ASN A 274 -24.75 -15.13 9.37
CA ASN A 274 -25.41 -16.45 9.36
C ASN A 274 -26.92 -16.28 9.07
N LEU A 275 -27.26 -16.15 7.79
CA LEU A 275 -28.62 -15.84 7.34
C LEU A 275 -29.58 -17.02 7.55
N ASN A 276 -30.73 -16.77 8.18
CA ASN A 276 -31.82 -17.73 8.27
C ASN A 276 -32.73 -17.61 7.03
N ARG A 277 -32.77 -18.66 6.21
CA ARG A 277 -33.56 -18.72 4.97
C ARG A 277 -35.04 -18.39 5.18
N ALA A 278 -35.64 -18.84 6.28
CA ALA A 278 -37.08 -18.67 6.50
C ALA A 278 -37.49 -17.19 6.60
N ASP A 279 -36.61 -16.34 7.15
CA ASP A 279 -36.92 -14.94 7.46
C ASP A 279 -37.12 -14.07 6.21
N PHE A 280 -36.44 -14.40 5.10
CA PHE A 280 -36.49 -13.60 3.87
C PHE A 280 -37.13 -14.34 2.68
N TYR A 281 -37.08 -15.68 2.65
CA TYR A 281 -37.64 -16.46 1.54
C TYR A 281 -39.17 -16.32 1.44
N GLN A 282 -39.89 -16.40 2.57
CA GLN A 282 -41.37 -16.33 2.57
C GLN A 282 -41.91 -14.96 2.15
N LYS A 283 -41.11 -13.91 2.39
CA LYS A 283 -41.43 -12.52 2.05
C LYS A 283 -40.84 -12.10 0.71
N GLU A 284 -39.96 -12.92 0.14
CA GLU A 284 -39.20 -12.61 -1.08
C GLU A 284 -38.49 -11.25 -0.98
N LEU A 285 -37.67 -11.10 0.06
CA LEU A 285 -36.92 -9.86 0.32
C LEU A 285 -35.66 -9.79 -0.54
N ASP A 286 -35.30 -8.56 -0.91
CA ASP A 286 -33.97 -8.25 -1.43
C ASP A 286 -33.01 -7.92 -0.28
N PHE A 287 -31.81 -8.48 -0.32
CA PHE A 287 -30.74 -8.16 0.62
C PHE A 287 -29.54 -7.57 -0.12
N PHE A 288 -29.15 -6.36 0.29
CA PHE A 288 -28.08 -5.59 -0.34
C PHE A 288 -26.96 -5.28 0.67
N ILE A 289 -25.73 -5.30 0.19
CA ILE A 289 -24.57 -4.78 0.91
C ILE A 289 -24.24 -3.38 0.37
N SER A 290 -23.86 -2.48 1.29
CA SER A 290 -23.35 -1.14 0.98
C SER A 290 -21.83 -1.10 1.13
N THR A 291 -21.13 -0.98 0.00
CA THR A 291 -19.66 -0.84 0.00
C THR A 291 -19.26 0.59 0.37
N SER A 292 -18.95 0.84 1.64
CA SER A 292 -18.40 2.11 2.13
C SER A 292 -19.16 3.33 1.56
N TYR A 293 -18.46 4.32 1.00
CA TYR A 293 -19.04 5.51 0.36
C TYR A 293 -19.30 5.36 -1.15
N GLY A 294 -19.31 4.13 -1.68
CA GLY A 294 -19.91 3.79 -2.97
C GLY A 294 -18.95 3.43 -4.11
N PRO A 295 -19.44 3.46 -5.37
CA PRO A 295 -18.65 3.16 -6.57
C PRO A 295 -17.39 4.02 -6.68
N GLY A 296 -16.27 3.38 -7.00
CA GLY A 296 -14.92 3.94 -6.89
C GLY A 296 -14.10 3.25 -5.79
N ARG A 297 -14.76 2.76 -4.73
CA ARG A 297 -14.05 2.09 -3.63
C ARG A 297 -13.34 0.83 -4.09
N TYR A 298 -12.06 0.70 -3.71
CA TYR A 298 -11.20 -0.41 -4.09
C TYR A 298 -10.87 -0.47 -5.60
N ASP A 299 -11.16 0.60 -6.34
CA ASP A 299 -10.71 0.79 -7.72
C ASP A 299 -9.53 1.77 -7.75
N ARG A 300 -8.35 1.25 -8.05
CA ARG A 300 -7.10 2.03 -8.11
C ARG A 300 -7.16 3.11 -9.20
N ASN A 301 -7.81 2.83 -10.32
CA ASN A 301 -7.91 3.80 -11.42
C ASN A 301 -8.73 5.01 -10.97
N TYR A 302 -9.80 4.77 -10.21
CA TYR A 302 -10.61 5.83 -9.64
C TYR A 302 -9.93 6.54 -8.46
N GLU A 303 -9.54 5.81 -7.42
CA GLU A 303 -9.04 6.38 -6.16
C GLU A 303 -7.62 6.95 -6.28
N GLU A 304 -6.71 6.30 -7.02
CA GLU A 304 -5.30 6.70 -7.07
C GLU A 304 -4.93 7.45 -8.35
N GLN A 305 -5.45 7.04 -9.51
CA GLN A 305 -5.12 7.67 -10.80
C GLN A 305 -6.05 8.84 -11.17
N GLY A 306 -7.15 9.04 -10.43
CA GLY A 306 -8.08 10.14 -10.69
C GLY A 306 -8.99 9.92 -11.91
N LEU A 307 -9.10 8.69 -12.42
CA LEU A 307 -9.94 8.38 -13.58
C LEU A 307 -11.40 8.19 -13.14
N ASP A 308 -12.25 9.18 -13.40
CA ASP A 308 -13.67 9.11 -13.08
C ASP A 308 -14.45 8.18 -14.05
N TYR A 309 -15.57 7.64 -13.58
CA TYR A 309 -16.50 6.89 -14.41
C TYR A 309 -17.37 7.83 -15.24
N PRO A 310 -17.69 7.46 -16.50
CA PRO A 310 -18.62 8.25 -17.28
C PRO A 310 -19.96 8.34 -16.55
N VAL A 311 -20.44 9.58 -16.37
CA VAL A 311 -21.61 9.90 -15.54
C VAL A 311 -22.88 9.16 -15.95
N ALA A 312 -23.01 8.80 -17.23
CA ALA A 312 -24.15 8.06 -17.77
C ALA A 312 -24.23 6.61 -17.28
N TYR A 313 -23.10 5.98 -16.93
CA TYR A 313 -23.05 4.59 -16.46
C TYR A 313 -22.98 4.49 -14.95
N VAL A 314 -22.24 5.40 -14.31
CA VAL A 314 -22.11 5.45 -12.85
C VAL A 314 -22.44 6.85 -12.41
N ARG A 315 -23.71 7.12 -12.09
CA ARG A 315 -24.15 8.46 -11.68
C ARG A 315 -23.54 8.89 -10.34
N TRP A 316 -23.40 7.96 -9.42
CA TRP A 316 -23.04 8.22 -8.02
C TRP A 316 -21.75 7.49 -7.67
N THR A 317 -20.66 8.25 -7.67
CA THR A 317 -19.34 7.80 -7.20
C THR A 317 -19.10 8.25 -5.77
N GLU A 318 -18.03 7.75 -5.15
CA GLU A 318 -17.51 8.24 -3.87
C GLU A 318 -17.46 9.78 -3.79
N ASN A 319 -16.88 10.42 -4.80
CA ASN A 319 -16.72 11.87 -4.86
C ASN A 319 -18.07 12.60 -4.91
N ARG A 320 -19.01 12.07 -5.70
CA ARG A 320 -20.34 12.67 -5.85
C ARG A 320 -21.24 12.38 -4.64
N ASN A 321 -21.03 11.28 -3.92
CA ASN A 321 -21.63 11.03 -2.60
C ASN A 321 -21.14 12.07 -1.59
N MET A 322 -19.83 12.33 -1.53
CA MET A 322 -19.24 13.37 -0.68
C MET A 322 -19.79 14.76 -1.00
N THR A 323 -19.80 15.13 -2.29
CA THR A 323 -20.32 16.43 -2.75
C THR A 323 -21.79 16.62 -2.37
N GLU A 324 -22.62 15.61 -2.61
CA GLU A 324 -24.06 15.67 -2.27
C GLU A 324 -24.29 15.76 -0.76
N TYR A 325 -23.50 15.04 0.04
CA TYR A 325 -23.56 15.14 1.48
C TYR A 325 -23.29 16.56 1.98
N LEU A 326 -22.22 17.21 1.49
CA LEU A 326 -21.93 18.60 1.85
C LEU A 326 -23.05 19.54 1.41
N ARG A 327 -23.61 19.35 0.21
CA ARG A 327 -24.77 20.12 -0.26
C ARG A 327 -25.98 19.97 0.69
N LEU A 328 -26.23 18.77 1.22
CA LEU A 328 -27.32 18.53 2.18
C LEU A 328 -27.09 19.20 3.53
N ILE A 329 -25.84 19.31 4.00
CA ILE A 329 -25.51 20.13 5.18
C ILE A 329 -25.76 21.61 4.88
N ALA A 330 -25.26 22.11 3.75
CA ALA A 330 -25.41 23.52 3.35
C ALA A 330 -26.88 23.92 3.21
N ALA A 331 -27.73 22.99 2.76
CA ALA A 331 -29.18 23.18 2.66
C ALA A 331 -29.95 22.88 3.97
N GLU A 332 -29.24 22.69 5.09
CA GLU A 332 -29.77 22.34 6.41
C GLU A 332 -30.70 21.11 6.45
N LYS A 333 -30.60 20.23 5.43
CA LYS A 333 -31.30 18.95 5.38
C LYS A 333 -30.62 17.88 6.21
N VAL A 334 -29.33 18.07 6.49
CA VAL A 334 -28.57 17.28 7.45
C VAL A 334 -27.92 18.25 8.44
N LYS A 335 -28.26 18.09 9.72
CA LYS A 335 -27.77 18.92 10.82
C LYS A 335 -26.71 18.13 11.59
N ILE A 336 -25.47 18.61 11.53
CA ILE A 336 -24.31 17.92 12.12
C ILE A 336 -23.89 18.49 13.48
N ASN A 337 -24.17 19.78 13.74
CA ASN A 337 -23.69 20.46 14.94
C ASN A 337 -24.19 19.81 16.24
N SER A 338 -25.44 19.32 16.24
CA SER A 338 -26.04 18.59 17.37
C SER A 338 -25.49 17.17 17.55
N LEU A 339 -24.69 16.68 16.61
CA LEU A 339 -24.08 15.36 16.64
C LEU A 339 -22.60 15.41 17.04
N ILE A 340 -21.99 16.61 17.10
CA ILE A 340 -20.60 16.83 17.50
C ILE A 340 -20.57 17.03 19.02
N ASP A 341 -20.04 16.06 19.75
CA ASP A 341 -19.97 16.11 21.21
C ASP A 341 -18.77 16.94 21.69
N ALA A 342 -17.62 16.79 21.04
CA ALA A 342 -16.39 17.44 21.44
C ALA A 342 -15.42 17.61 20.28
N THR A 343 -14.58 18.64 20.37
CA THR A 343 -13.44 18.87 19.48
C THR A 343 -12.18 18.99 20.33
N TYR A 344 -11.19 18.15 20.05
CA TYR A 344 -9.91 18.12 20.76
C TYR A 344 -8.79 18.67 19.87
N PRO A 345 -7.85 19.46 20.38
CA PRO A 345 -6.58 19.71 19.70
C PRO A 345 -5.85 18.38 19.41
N ILE A 346 -5.10 18.29 18.30
CA ILE A 346 -4.33 17.07 17.95
C ILE A 346 -3.41 16.61 19.09
N GLU A 347 -2.88 17.52 19.90
CA GLU A 347 -2.04 17.21 21.06
C GLU A 347 -2.77 16.35 22.11
N GLN A 348 -4.09 16.48 22.21
CA GLN A 348 -4.97 15.74 23.10
C GLN A 348 -5.62 14.54 22.41
N ALA A 349 -5.06 14.07 21.29
CA ALA A 349 -5.55 12.88 20.59
C ALA A 349 -5.73 11.68 21.52
N THR A 350 -4.80 11.43 22.45
CA THR A 350 -4.90 10.30 23.38
C THR A 350 -6.17 10.39 24.23
N GLU A 351 -6.47 11.57 24.78
CA GLU A 351 -7.69 11.84 25.56
C GLU A 351 -8.94 11.70 24.69
N ALA A 352 -8.90 12.19 23.45
CA ALA A 352 -9.99 12.06 22.49
C ALA A 352 -10.33 10.57 22.25
N TYR A 353 -9.35 9.70 22.01
CA TYR A 353 -9.58 8.26 21.84
C TYR A 353 -9.97 7.55 23.14
N GLU A 354 -9.52 8.04 24.30
CA GLU A 354 -9.92 7.50 25.61
C GLU A 354 -11.38 7.81 25.94
N SER A 355 -11.89 8.99 25.56
CA SER A 355 -13.31 9.33 25.68
C SER A 355 -14.24 8.38 24.91
N LEU A 356 -13.70 7.69 23.89
CA LEU A 356 -14.42 6.70 23.08
C LEU A 356 -14.39 5.28 23.67
N LYS A 357 -13.63 5.05 24.75
CA LYS A 357 -13.49 3.76 25.44
C LYS A 357 -14.49 3.65 26.61
N GLY A 358 -14.75 2.41 27.05
CA GLY A 358 -15.61 2.11 28.20
C GLY A 358 -17.05 1.74 27.80
N ASP A 359 -17.92 1.56 28.81
CA ASP A 359 -19.34 1.17 28.66
C ASP A 359 -20.31 2.29 29.08
N GLY A 360 -19.79 3.51 29.30
CA GLY A 360 -20.59 4.70 29.65
C GLY A 360 -21.22 5.39 28.43
N ASP A 361 -21.68 6.63 28.66
CA ASP A 361 -22.28 7.51 27.64
C ASP A 361 -21.24 7.84 26.56
N LYS A 362 -21.34 7.21 25.39
CA LYS A 362 -20.36 7.36 24.31
C LYS A 362 -20.76 8.52 23.41
N PRO A 363 -19.85 9.46 23.12
CA PRO A 363 -20.14 10.52 22.17
C PRO A 363 -20.45 9.91 20.80
N LEU A 364 -21.37 10.54 20.08
CA LEU A 364 -21.72 10.17 18.71
C LEU A 364 -20.60 10.58 17.74
N MET A 365 -19.97 11.73 17.97
CA MET A 365 -18.88 12.23 17.15
C MET A 365 -17.87 13.04 17.95
N VAL A 366 -16.59 12.73 17.73
CA VAL A 366 -15.46 13.49 18.25
C VAL A 366 -14.64 13.99 17.07
N LEU A 367 -14.30 15.27 17.10
CA LEU A 367 -13.45 15.91 16.10
C LEU A 367 -12.07 16.19 16.67
N LEU A 368 -11.10 16.27 15.76
CA LEU A 368 -9.76 16.78 16.04
C LEU A 368 -9.59 18.12 15.32
N ALA A 369 -9.02 19.10 16.00
CA ALA A 369 -8.64 20.40 15.46
C ALA A 369 -7.13 20.52 15.36
N TYR A 370 -6.67 21.26 14.35
CA TYR A 370 -5.26 21.40 14.01
C TYR A 370 -4.84 22.87 14.03
N PRO A 371 -3.58 23.18 14.39
CA PRO A 371 -3.08 24.55 14.40
C PRO A 371 -3.15 25.20 13.00
N GLN A 372 -3.61 26.45 12.95
CA GLN A 372 -3.73 27.24 11.71
C GLN A 372 -2.51 28.12 11.41
N THR A 373 -1.46 28.04 12.23
CA THR A 373 -0.25 28.83 12.05
C THR A 373 0.52 28.42 10.79
N GLU A 374 1.19 29.38 10.16
CA GLU A 374 2.16 29.12 9.09
C GLU A 374 3.37 28.36 9.64
N SER A 375 3.21 27.05 9.77
CA SER A 375 4.29 26.14 10.12
C SER A 375 5.15 25.89 8.88
N LYS A 376 6.47 26.03 9.01
CA LYS A 376 7.41 25.56 7.98
C LYS A 376 7.14 24.08 7.71
N LEU A 377 7.01 23.72 6.43
CA LEU A 377 6.82 22.32 6.02
C LEU A 377 8.05 21.50 6.41
N MET A 378 8.03 20.92 7.61
CA MET A 378 9.12 20.08 8.12
C MET A 378 9.15 18.77 7.32
N ARG A 379 10.09 18.68 6.38
CA ARG A 379 10.32 17.48 5.55
C ARG A 379 11.38 16.56 6.09
N VAL A 380 12.10 16.96 7.14
CA VAL A 380 13.11 16.16 7.82
C VAL A 380 12.73 16.04 9.28
N VAL A 381 12.76 14.82 9.81
CA VAL A 381 12.56 14.54 11.23
C VAL A 381 13.81 13.84 11.76
N PRO A 382 14.59 14.48 12.64
CA PRO A 382 15.76 13.86 13.23
C PRO A 382 15.36 12.73 14.18
N ASN A 383 16.21 11.71 14.27
CA ASN A 383 16.08 10.64 15.24
C ASN A 383 17.02 10.92 16.43
N PRO A 384 16.51 11.38 17.58
CA PRO A 384 17.35 11.78 18.71
C PRO A 384 18.10 10.60 19.35
N LYS A 385 17.72 9.35 19.03
CA LYS A 385 18.39 8.13 19.52
C LYS A 385 19.47 7.60 18.57
N ALA A 386 19.68 8.26 17.44
CA ALA A 386 20.69 7.84 16.48
C ALA A 386 22.10 8.02 17.05
N LYS A 387 22.99 7.08 16.73
CA LYS A 387 24.40 7.17 17.14
C LYS A 387 25.16 7.99 16.10
N ALA A 388 26.18 8.72 16.53
CA ALA A 388 27.10 9.37 15.60
C ALA A 388 27.79 8.31 14.73
N ALA A 389 28.03 8.65 13.46
CA ALA A 389 28.76 7.79 12.54
C ALA A 389 30.21 7.59 13.04
N GLY A 390 30.71 6.36 12.96
CA GLY A 390 32.12 6.07 13.18
C GLY A 390 32.99 6.68 12.08
N LYS A 391 34.22 7.11 12.43
CA LYS A 391 35.22 7.53 11.44
C LYS A 391 35.51 6.33 10.52
N ASN A 392 35.30 6.48 9.21
CA ASN A 392 35.48 5.47 8.13
C ASN A 392 34.26 4.58 7.76
N LEU A 393 33.07 4.84 8.29
CA LEU A 393 31.85 4.18 7.80
C LEU A 393 31.29 4.89 6.58
N ILE A 394 30.76 4.12 5.63
CA ILE A 394 30.02 4.65 4.48
C ILE A 394 28.64 5.07 4.97
N ARG A 395 28.36 6.38 4.91
CA ARG A 395 27.10 6.95 5.35
C ARG A 395 26.08 6.80 4.23
N VAL A 396 25.07 5.96 4.45
CA VAL A 396 24.14 5.54 3.41
C VAL A 396 22.72 6.07 3.67
N ALA A 397 22.07 6.54 2.61
CA ALA A 397 20.64 6.82 2.62
C ALA A 397 19.87 5.72 1.89
N VAL A 398 18.78 5.22 2.49
CA VAL A 398 17.89 4.24 1.85
C VAL A 398 16.64 4.96 1.33
N VAL A 399 16.44 4.94 0.02
CA VAL A 399 15.32 5.59 -0.67
C VAL A 399 14.31 4.52 -1.07
N GLY A 400 13.14 4.56 -0.43
CA GLY A 400 12.10 3.54 -0.56
C GLY A 400 12.06 2.57 0.61
N ALA A 401 11.43 2.94 1.72
CA ALA A 401 11.26 2.03 2.87
C ALA A 401 10.13 0.97 2.67
N GLY A 402 10.16 0.28 1.53
CA GLY A 402 9.22 -0.77 1.14
C GLY A 402 9.47 -2.11 1.86
N GLY A 403 8.66 -3.11 1.53
CA GLY A 403 8.79 -4.45 2.11
C GLY A 403 10.14 -5.10 1.82
N PHE A 404 10.68 -4.91 0.61
CA PHE A 404 11.98 -5.45 0.22
C PHE A 404 13.13 -4.80 1.00
N ALA A 405 13.18 -3.46 1.08
CA ALA A 405 14.20 -2.75 1.86
C ALA A 405 14.20 -3.19 3.34
N LYS A 406 13.02 -3.28 3.97
CA LYS A 406 12.86 -3.71 5.37
C LYS A 406 13.15 -5.19 5.60
N GLY A 407 12.94 -6.04 4.60
CA GLY A 407 13.18 -7.48 4.68
C GLY A 407 14.61 -7.91 4.32
N MET A 408 15.29 -7.14 3.47
CA MET A 408 16.57 -7.51 2.86
C MET A 408 17.68 -6.51 3.16
N HIS A 409 17.60 -5.30 2.60
CA HIS A 409 18.70 -4.31 2.65
C HIS A 409 18.98 -3.81 4.06
N LEU A 410 17.96 -3.32 4.78
CA LEU A 410 18.13 -2.74 6.12
C LEU A 410 18.67 -3.75 7.15
N PRO A 411 18.18 -5.01 7.23
CA PRO A 411 18.81 -6.04 8.06
C PRO A 411 20.26 -6.35 7.68
N ASN A 412 20.59 -6.39 6.38
CA ASN A 412 21.95 -6.65 5.94
C ASN A 412 22.88 -5.46 6.25
N LEU A 413 22.42 -4.22 6.10
CA LEU A 413 23.16 -3.02 6.52
C LEU A 413 23.46 -3.03 8.02
N GLN A 414 22.48 -3.42 8.85
CA GLN A 414 22.69 -3.56 10.29
C GLN A 414 23.74 -4.65 10.62
N ALA A 415 23.70 -5.78 9.89
CA ALA A 415 24.70 -6.84 10.00
C ALA A 415 26.09 -6.45 9.46
N LEU A 416 26.17 -5.38 8.66
CA LEU A 416 27.39 -4.79 8.11
C LEU A 416 27.66 -3.40 8.71
N SER A 417 27.27 -3.20 9.98
CA SER A 417 27.45 -1.92 10.71
C SER A 417 28.92 -1.53 10.94
N ASN A 418 29.85 -2.44 10.66
CA ASN A 418 31.28 -2.15 10.58
C ASN A 418 31.71 -1.49 9.26
N LEU A 419 30.85 -1.49 8.24
CA LEU A 419 31.10 -0.87 6.93
C LEU A 419 30.16 0.32 6.67
N TYR A 420 28.92 0.24 7.16
CA TYR A 420 27.87 1.20 6.88
C TYR A 420 27.35 1.90 8.13
N HIS A 421 27.03 3.19 7.96
CA HIS A 421 26.21 3.96 8.88
C HIS A 421 24.93 4.39 8.17
N LEU A 422 23.76 4.08 8.72
CA LEU A 422 22.49 4.50 8.12
C LEU A 422 22.25 5.98 8.43
N GLN A 423 22.49 6.85 7.45
CA GLN A 423 22.32 8.29 7.59
C GLN A 423 20.84 8.69 7.51
N ALA A 424 20.14 8.23 6.47
CA ALA A 424 18.78 8.66 6.19
C ALA A 424 17.87 7.54 5.72
N VAL A 425 16.58 7.65 6.01
CA VAL A 425 15.52 6.87 5.38
C VAL A 425 14.54 7.79 4.67
N VAL A 426 14.37 7.58 3.37
CA VAL A 426 13.42 8.32 2.54
C VAL A 426 12.21 7.44 2.21
N SER A 427 11.01 7.94 2.45
CA SER A 427 9.76 7.28 2.04
C SER A 427 8.67 8.31 1.79
N ARG A 428 7.88 8.12 0.72
CA ARG A 428 6.71 8.95 0.42
C ARG A 428 5.76 9.09 1.60
N THR A 429 5.62 8.03 2.38
CA THR A 429 4.80 7.99 3.58
C THR A 429 5.65 8.34 4.81
N GLY A 430 5.39 9.49 5.43
CA GLY A 430 6.20 10.05 6.52
C GLY A 430 6.31 9.15 7.76
N HIS A 431 5.20 8.61 8.27
CA HIS A 431 5.24 7.69 9.41
C HIS A 431 6.03 6.40 9.11
N ASN A 432 5.99 5.89 7.87
CA ASN A 432 6.79 4.74 7.47
C ASN A 432 8.29 5.08 7.44
N ALA A 433 8.65 6.29 7.03
CA ALA A 433 10.03 6.78 7.08
C ALA A 433 10.53 6.82 8.54
N VAL A 434 9.78 7.45 9.44
CA VAL A 434 10.12 7.58 10.87
C VAL A 434 10.20 6.24 11.57
N ALA A 435 9.20 5.37 11.37
CA ALA A 435 9.19 4.03 11.96
C ALA A 435 10.42 3.22 11.53
N THR A 436 10.77 3.27 10.24
CA THR A 436 11.93 2.57 9.69
C THR A 436 13.23 3.16 10.21
N ALA A 437 13.35 4.50 10.24
CA ALA A 437 14.52 5.19 10.79
C ALA A 437 14.74 4.83 12.26
N LYS A 438 13.69 4.83 13.09
CA LYS A 438 13.76 4.44 14.51
C LYS A 438 14.14 2.97 14.66
N GLN A 439 13.56 2.08 13.85
CA GLN A 439 13.83 0.65 13.92
C GLN A 439 15.29 0.30 13.60
N PHE A 440 15.86 0.92 12.56
CA PHE A 440 17.20 0.60 12.06
C PHE A 440 18.27 1.61 12.48
N GLY A 441 17.91 2.61 13.28
CA GLY A 441 18.85 3.57 13.86
C GLY A 441 19.36 4.64 12.89
N ALA A 442 18.57 5.03 11.88
CA ALA A 442 18.94 6.11 10.96
C ALA A 442 19.00 7.47 11.67
N ASN A 443 19.87 8.37 11.22
CA ASN A 443 19.99 9.71 11.82
C ASN A 443 18.74 10.58 11.60
N TYR A 444 18.10 10.47 10.44
CA TYR A 444 16.82 11.14 10.19
C TYR A 444 15.93 10.39 9.21
N ALA A 445 14.66 10.77 9.24
CA ALA A 445 13.66 10.36 8.27
C ALA A 445 13.21 11.55 7.43
N THR A 446 12.97 11.33 6.14
CA THR A 446 12.46 12.37 5.25
C THR A 446 11.48 11.82 4.21
N THR A 447 10.60 12.69 3.71
CA THR A 447 9.77 12.44 2.53
C THR A 447 10.38 13.04 1.25
N ASP A 448 11.51 13.74 1.37
CA ASP A 448 12.07 14.57 0.31
C ASP A 448 13.44 14.04 -0.11
N TYR A 449 13.51 13.55 -1.33
CA TYR A 449 14.74 13.00 -1.87
C TYR A 449 15.86 14.05 -2.00
N ASN A 450 15.51 15.32 -2.28
CA ASN A 450 16.49 16.38 -2.44
C ASN A 450 17.27 16.66 -1.14
N GLN A 451 16.68 16.38 0.03
CA GLN A 451 17.38 16.51 1.31
C GLN A 451 18.58 15.57 1.39
N VAL A 452 18.46 14.36 0.85
CA VAL A 452 19.54 13.38 0.81
C VAL A 452 20.61 13.76 -0.23
N LEU A 453 20.19 14.31 -1.38
CA LEU A 453 21.12 14.77 -2.42
C LEU A 453 22.01 15.91 -1.90
N GLN A 454 21.43 16.83 -1.12
CA GLN A 454 22.11 18.00 -0.56
C GLN A 454 22.87 17.72 0.74
N ASP A 455 22.67 16.55 1.35
CA ASP A 455 23.34 16.17 2.59
C ASP A 455 24.80 15.78 2.31
N SER A 456 25.74 16.61 2.75
CA SER A 456 27.19 16.32 2.65
C SER A 456 27.61 15.12 3.49
N GLU A 457 26.77 14.70 4.44
CA GLU A 457 26.99 13.52 5.28
C GLU A 457 26.45 12.22 4.67
N VAL A 458 25.95 12.25 3.43
CA VAL A 458 25.58 11.04 2.68
C VAL A 458 26.68 10.74 1.65
N ASP A 459 27.24 9.53 1.70
CA ASP A 459 28.26 9.06 0.74
C ASP A 459 27.61 8.23 -0.39
N ALA A 460 26.59 7.42 -0.02
CA ALA A 460 25.94 6.49 -0.93
C ALA A 460 24.41 6.48 -0.77
N ILE A 461 23.70 6.15 -1.84
CA ILE A 461 22.24 6.05 -1.89
C ILE A 461 21.83 4.65 -2.36
N ILE A 462 20.99 3.98 -1.58
CA ILE A 462 20.38 2.69 -1.92
C ILE A 462 18.93 2.94 -2.36
N ILE A 463 18.64 2.77 -3.65
CA ILE A 463 17.32 3.01 -4.26
C ILE A 463 16.56 1.68 -4.34
N THR A 464 15.38 1.66 -3.71
CA THR A 464 14.50 0.47 -3.58
C THR A 464 13.03 0.84 -3.83
N THR A 465 12.82 1.80 -4.73
CA THR A 465 11.51 2.39 -5.07
C THR A 465 10.77 1.54 -6.11
N ARG A 466 9.75 2.11 -6.77
CA ARG A 466 9.09 1.49 -7.92
C ARG A 466 10.01 1.60 -9.14
N HIS A 467 9.93 0.64 -10.06
CA HIS A 467 10.88 0.51 -11.17
C HIS A 467 10.96 1.77 -12.04
N HIS A 468 9.82 2.40 -12.37
CA HIS A 468 9.78 3.64 -13.15
C HIS A 468 10.51 4.85 -12.52
N LEU A 469 10.85 4.80 -11.23
CA LEU A 469 11.60 5.86 -10.54
C LEU A 469 13.10 5.59 -10.48
N HIS A 470 13.55 4.40 -10.88
CA HIS A 470 14.94 3.99 -10.68
C HIS A 470 15.91 4.88 -11.46
N ALA A 471 15.66 5.10 -12.75
CA ALA A 471 16.55 5.85 -13.61
C ALA A 471 16.69 7.32 -13.19
N SER A 472 15.55 8.01 -12.99
CA SER A 472 15.54 9.43 -12.61
C SER A 472 16.18 9.68 -11.24
N LEU A 473 15.92 8.83 -10.24
CA LEU A 473 16.58 8.92 -8.94
C LEU A 473 18.08 8.60 -9.04
N THR A 474 18.45 7.60 -9.85
CA THR A 474 19.86 7.25 -10.06
C THR A 474 20.62 8.42 -10.69
N LEU A 475 20.10 9.00 -11.78
CA LEU A 475 20.71 10.14 -12.45
C LEU A 475 20.95 11.32 -11.49
N ALA A 476 19.91 11.70 -10.74
CA ALA A 476 20.00 12.79 -9.78
C ALA A 476 21.08 12.57 -8.70
N ALA A 477 21.27 11.33 -8.23
CA ALA A 477 22.33 10.99 -7.28
C ALA A 477 23.73 11.07 -7.91
N LEU A 478 23.89 10.56 -9.13
CA LEU A 478 25.16 10.54 -9.84
C LEU A 478 25.63 11.96 -10.20
N GLU A 479 24.70 12.84 -10.57
CA GLU A 479 24.98 14.26 -10.90
C GLU A 479 25.61 15.02 -9.73
N VAL A 480 25.21 14.72 -8.49
CA VAL A 480 25.78 15.33 -7.27
C VAL A 480 26.92 14.51 -6.66
N GLY A 481 27.43 13.49 -7.40
CA GLY A 481 28.61 12.72 -7.03
C GLY A 481 28.41 11.67 -5.93
N LYS A 482 27.18 11.23 -5.66
CA LYS A 482 26.90 10.18 -4.66
C LYS A 482 27.03 8.79 -5.29
N HIS A 483 27.59 7.83 -4.56
CA HIS A 483 27.58 6.43 -5.00
C HIS A 483 26.14 5.89 -4.98
N VAL A 484 25.79 5.00 -5.91
CA VAL A 484 24.43 4.48 -6.05
C VAL A 484 24.42 2.96 -6.08
N LEU A 485 23.59 2.36 -5.23
CA LEU A 485 23.08 1.01 -5.43
C LEU A 485 21.59 1.13 -5.77
N VAL A 486 21.19 0.75 -6.97
CA VAL A 486 19.79 0.78 -7.41
C VAL A 486 19.27 -0.63 -7.60
N GLU A 487 18.14 -0.96 -6.99
CA GLU A 487 17.48 -2.24 -7.23
C GLU A 487 17.14 -2.43 -8.70
N LYS A 488 17.03 -3.67 -9.15
CA LYS A 488 16.70 -3.93 -10.55
C LYS A 488 15.22 -3.60 -10.86
N PRO A 489 14.91 -3.23 -12.12
CA PRO A 489 15.84 -2.95 -13.22
C PRO A 489 16.50 -1.58 -13.10
N LEU A 490 17.62 -1.38 -13.80
CA LEU A 490 18.28 -0.07 -13.85
C LEU A 490 17.41 1.00 -14.52
N ALA A 491 16.73 0.63 -15.60
CA ALA A 491 15.85 1.47 -16.40
C ALA A 491 14.69 0.65 -16.97
N LEU A 492 13.56 1.30 -17.26
CA LEU A 492 12.43 0.68 -17.97
C LEU A 492 12.44 1.01 -19.46
N GLU A 493 13.00 2.16 -19.85
CA GLU A 493 13.02 2.63 -21.23
C GLU A 493 14.45 2.79 -21.78
N PRO A 494 14.67 2.60 -23.09
CA PRO A 494 15.99 2.77 -23.71
C PRO A 494 16.61 4.15 -23.51
N ALA A 495 15.78 5.21 -23.59
CA ALA A 495 16.25 6.59 -23.41
C ALA A 495 16.79 6.84 -22.00
N GLU A 496 16.17 6.25 -20.97
CA GLU A 496 16.66 6.32 -19.59
C GLU A 496 18.03 5.65 -19.43
N LEU A 497 18.22 4.49 -20.07
CA LEU A 497 19.50 3.77 -20.03
C LEU A 497 20.61 4.55 -20.76
N GLU A 498 20.27 5.20 -21.88
CA GLU A 498 21.20 6.06 -22.64
C GLU A 498 21.64 7.28 -21.81
N GLN A 499 20.72 7.93 -21.09
CA GLN A 499 21.03 9.03 -20.17
C GLN A 499 22.02 8.59 -19.08
N ILE A 500 21.76 7.44 -18.45
CA ILE A 500 22.67 6.89 -17.42
C ILE A 500 24.04 6.58 -18.03
N THR A 501 24.08 5.98 -19.21
CA THR A 501 25.34 5.64 -19.90
C THR A 501 26.13 6.91 -20.24
N SER A 502 25.46 7.95 -20.71
CA SER A 502 26.06 9.23 -21.08
C SER A 502 26.68 9.96 -19.88
N CYS A 503 26.13 9.80 -18.67
CA CYS A 503 26.74 10.31 -17.43
C CYS A 503 28.18 9.80 -17.22
N TYR A 504 28.52 8.65 -17.79
CA TYR A 504 29.85 8.03 -17.70
C TYR A 504 30.70 8.23 -18.96
N GLN A 505 30.22 8.92 -19.99
CA GLN A 505 31.01 9.27 -21.17
C GLN A 505 31.77 10.59 -20.92
N GLY A 506 33.03 10.70 -21.39
CA GLY A 506 33.78 11.97 -21.42
C GLY A 506 34.31 12.55 -20.09
N SER A 507 33.98 11.98 -18.93
CA SER A 507 34.49 12.49 -17.65
C SER A 507 35.90 11.95 -17.32
N ASN A 508 36.87 12.87 -17.15
CA ASN A 508 38.28 12.61 -16.78
C ASN A 508 38.54 12.59 -15.24
N GLY A 509 37.49 12.60 -14.41
CA GLY A 509 37.58 12.56 -12.94
C GLY A 509 37.10 11.25 -12.32
N GLU A 510 37.30 11.09 -11.01
CA GLU A 510 36.74 9.98 -10.21
C GLU A 510 35.21 10.00 -10.28
N LYS A 511 34.61 8.93 -10.81
CA LYS A 511 33.16 8.85 -10.99
C LYS A 511 32.53 8.10 -9.81
N PRO A 512 31.33 8.51 -9.36
CA PRO A 512 30.58 7.71 -8.42
C PRO A 512 30.35 6.30 -8.96
N ILE A 513 30.37 5.33 -8.05
CA ILE A 513 30.12 3.92 -8.37
C ILE A 513 28.62 3.72 -8.50
N LEU A 514 28.20 3.10 -9.62
CA LEU A 514 26.85 2.61 -9.81
C LEU A 514 26.84 1.08 -9.74
N LEU A 515 25.97 0.54 -8.88
CA LEU A 515 25.70 -0.87 -8.76
C LEU A 515 24.19 -1.13 -8.92
N THR A 516 23.82 -1.76 -10.03
CA THR A 516 22.48 -2.34 -10.19
C THR A 516 22.39 -3.60 -9.34
N GLY A 517 21.26 -3.80 -8.65
CA GLY A 517 20.97 -4.87 -7.69
C GLY A 517 20.87 -6.27 -8.31
N PHE A 518 21.81 -6.66 -9.18
CA PHE A 518 21.89 -7.97 -9.78
C PHE A 518 22.54 -8.99 -8.84
N ASN A 519 21.93 -9.18 -7.68
CA ASN A 519 22.51 -9.92 -6.56
C ASN A 519 22.94 -11.38 -6.87
N ARG A 520 22.34 -12.03 -7.89
CA ARG A 520 22.51 -13.46 -8.21
C ARG A 520 23.97 -13.87 -8.42
N ARG A 521 24.77 -13.03 -9.11
CA ARG A 521 26.20 -13.28 -9.35
C ARG A 521 27.02 -13.35 -8.06
N PHE A 522 26.58 -12.69 -7.00
CA PHE A 522 27.26 -12.66 -5.70
C PHE A 522 26.87 -13.83 -4.79
N SER A 523 25.89 -14.64 -5.18
CA SER A 523 25.56 -15.88 -4.47
C SER A 523 26.80 -16.78 -4.37
N PRO A 524 26.97 -17.53 -3.26
CA PRO A 524 28.11 -18.42 -3.12
C PRO A 524 28.14 -19.48 -4.23
N TYR A 525 26.98 -19.89 -4.75
CA TYR A 525 26.86 -20.84 -5.85
C TYR A 525 27.34 -20.27 -7.19
N ALA A 526 26.85 -19.08 -7.58
CA ALA A 526 27.25 -18.48 -8.85
C ALA A 526 28.74 -18.11 -8.86
N ARG A 527 29.27 -17.63 -7.73
CA ARG A 527 30.72 -17.41 -7.56
C ARG A 527 31.51 -18.71 -7.71
N ARG A 528 31.03 -19.79 -7.08
CA ARG A 528 31.68 -21.10 -7.19
C ARG A 528 31.65 -21.64 -8.63
N ILE A 529 30.54 -21.48 -9.34
CA ILE A 529 30.47 -21.83 -10.77
C ILE A 529 31.49 -21.00 -11.55
N TYR A 530 31.49 -19.67 -11.38
CA TYR A 530 32.41 -18.77 -12.07
C TYR A 530 33.88 -19.20 -11.90
N GLU A 531 34.30 -19.57 -10.69
CA GLU A 531 35.63 -20.11 -10.40
C GLU A 531 35.91 -21.42 -11.16
N LEU A 532 34.94 -22.35 -11.18
CA LEU A 532 35.10 -23.68 -11.79
C LEU A 532 35.14 -23.65 -13.32
N VAL A 533 34.64 -22.56 -13.92
CA VAL A 533 34.60 -22.38 -15.38
C VAL A 533 35.66 -21.40 -15.89
N GLN A 534 36.51 -20.86 -15.01
CA GLN A 534 37.70 -20.12 -15.43
C GLN A 534 38.63 -21.04 -16.22
N GLY A 535 39.23 -20.49 -17.28
CA GLY A 535 40.14 -21.24 -18.16
C GLY A 535 39.47 -22.33 -18.99
N ARG A 536 38.14 -22.28 -19.17
CA ARG A 536 37.42 -23.17 -20.10
C ARG A 536 37.98 -23.06 -21.52
N THR A 537 37.92 -24.16 -22.27
CA THR A 537 38.35 -24.23 -23.68
C THR A 537 37.18 -24.05 -24.63
N ASN A 538 36.02 -24.61 -24.32
CA ASN A 538 34.83 -24.54 -25.18
C ASN A 538 33.79 -23.54 -24.68
N PRO A 539 32.89 -23.08 -25.57
CA PRO A 539 31.71 -22.32 -25.17
C PRO A 539 30.78 -23.14 -24.27
N MET A 540 29.87 -22.44 -23.59
CA MET A 540 29.01 -23.00 -22.55
C MET A 540 27.56 -23.12 -23.04
N ILE A 541 26.83 -24.11 -22.53
CA ILE A 541 25.36 -24.16 -22.63
C ILE A 541 24.78 -23.91 -21.24
N LEU A 542 23.90 -22.91 -21.12
CA LEU A 542 23.22 -22.56 -19.88
C LEU A 542 21.70 -22.69 -20.05
N ASN A 543 21.04 -23.45 -19.18
CA ASN A 543 19.59 -23.59 -19.16
C ASN A 543 19.07 -23.11 -17.80
N TYR A 544 18.24 -22.07 -17.79
CA TYR A 544 17.67 -21.51 -16.58
C TYR A 544 16.14 -21.58 -16.60
N ARG A 545 15.56 -22.03 -15.48
CA ARG A 545 14.11 -22.00 -15.26
C ARG A 545 13.76 -21.07 -14.11
N MET A 546 12.82 -20.17 -14.36
CA MET A 546 12.15 -19.33 -13.35
C MET A 546 10.66 -19.69 -13.28
N ASN A 547 10.26 -20.42 -12.25
CA ASN A 547 8.86 -20.69 -11.88
C ASN A 547 8.33 -19.57 -10.98
N ALA A 548 8.00 -18.45 -11.60
CA ALA A 548 7.80 -17.16 -10.97
C ALA A 548 6.47 -17.05 -10.19
N GLY A 549 5.53 -17.98 -10.41
CA GLY A 549 4.19 -18.04 -9.80
C GLY A 549 3.24 -16.96 -10.32
N TYR A 550 1.93 -17.19 -10.23
CA TYR A 550 0.91 -16.25 -10.72
C TYR A 550 0.85 -14.95 -9.90
N ILE A 551 0.72 -13.82 -10.61
CA ILE A 551 0.43 -12.50 -10.04
C ILE A 551 -0.80 -11.94 -10.80
N PRO A 552 -1.82 -11.39 -10.10
CA PRO A 552 -2.96 -10.77 -10.76
C PRO A 552 -2.56 -9.67 -11.74
N LEU A 553 -3.20 -9.64 -12.92
CA LEU A 553 -2.86 -8.67 -13.98
C LEU A 553 -3.10 -7.20 -13.62
N ASN A 554 -3.92 -6.93 -12.60
CA ASN A 554 -4.13 -5.59 -12.04
C ASN A 554 -3.06 -5.17 -11.01
N HIS A 555 -2.06 -6.01 -10.76
CA HIS A 555 -0.96 -5.70 -9.87
C HIS A 555 0.03 -4.73 -10.52
N TRP A 556 0.62 -3.83 -9.73
CA TRP A 556 1.52 -2.76 -10.21
C TRP A 556 2.71 -3.21 -11.06
N VAL A 557 3.13 -4.48 -10.95
CA VAL A 557 4.21 -5.04 -11.78
C VAL A 557 3.84 -5.01 -13.27
N HIS A 558 2.55 -5.14 -13.59
CA HIS A 558 2.05 -5.13 -14.97
C HIS A 558 1.63 -3.74 -15.45
N SER A 559 1.64 -2.73 -14.57
CA SER A 559 1.42 -1.33 -14.98
C SER A 559 2.73 -0.69 -15.44
N GLU A 560 2.63 0.54 -15.96
CA GLU A 560 3.79 1.36 -16.35
C GLU A 560 4.80 1.52 -15.21
N GLU A 561 4.31 1.61 -13.96
CA GLU A 561 5.18 1.70 -12.78
C GLU A 561 6.18 0.53 -12.63
N GLY A 562 5.82 -0.66 -13.13
CA GLY A 562 6.54 -1.91 -12.94
C GLY A 562 7.21 -2.46 -14.20
N GLY A 563 6.68 -2.15 -15.39
CA GLY A 563 7.29 -2.50 -16.67
C GLY A 563 7.25 -3.98 -17.05
N GLY A 564 6.49 -4.81 -16.33
CA GLY A 564 6.37 -6.24 -16.56
C GLY A 564 7.46 -7.08 -15.89
N ARG A 565 7.29 -8.41 -15.96
CA ARG A 565 8.18 -9.36 -15.26
C ARG A 565 9.49 -9.64 -15.98
N ASN A 566 9.52 -9.49 -17.31
CA ASN A 566 10.75 -9.57 -18.09
C ASN A 566 11.74 -8.48 -17.67
N ARG A 567 11.42 -7.21 -17.94
CA ARG A 567 12.23 -6.06 -17.50
C ARG A 567 12.42 -6.04 -15.97
N GLY A 568 11.36 -6.31 -15.22
CA GLY A 568 11.36 -6.16 -13.76
C GLY A 568 11.96 -7.31 -12.94
N GLU A 569 12.08 -8.55 -13.45
CA GLU A 569 12.60 -9.69 -12.67
C GLU A 569 13.56 -10.58 -13.48
N ALA A 570 13.26 -10.85 -14.76
CA ALA A 570 14.11 -11.69 -15.61
C ALA A 570 15.49 -11.07 -15.90
N CYS A 571 15.63 -9.75 -15.80
CA CYS A 571 16.91 -9.04 -15.96
C CYS A 571 18.05 -9.55 -15.05
N HIS A 572 17.72 -10.10 -13.87
CA HIS A 572 18.70 -10.78 -13.01
C HIS A 572 19.43 -11.94 -13.72
N LEU A 573 18.76 -12.60 -14.65
CA LEU A 573 19.24 -13.82 -15.28
C LEU A 573 20.09 -13.46 -16.51
N TYR A 574 19.73 -12.38 -17.22
CA TYR A 574 20.55 -11.80 -18.28
C TYR A 574 21.91 -11.32 -17.73
N ASP A 575 21.89 -10.71 -16.54
CA ASP A 575 23.10 -10.38 -15.80
C ASP A 575 23.91 -11.64 -15.45
N LEU A 576 23.26 -12.67 -14.88
CA LEU A 576 23.94 -13.91 -14.48
C LEU A 576 24.60 -14.63 -15.67
N PHE A 577 23.92 -14.70 -16.82
CA PHE A 577 24.49 -15.28 -18.03
C PHE A 577 25.69 -14.47 -18.54
N THR A 578 25.58 -13.14 -18.52
CA THR A 578 26.69 -12.24 -18.88
C THR A 578 27.87 -12.42 -17.93
N TYR A 579 27.63 -12.57 -16.63
CA TYR A 579 28.66 -12.81 -15.62
C TYR A 579 29.39 -14.14 -15.83
N LEU A 580 28.65 -15.24 -16.03
CA LEU A 580 29.24 -16.58 -16.16
C LEU A 580 30.00 -16.76 -17.47
N THR A 581 29.49 -16.20 -18.57
CA THR A 581 30.19 -16.22 -19.86
C THR A 581 31.33 -15.22 -19.91
N GLY A 582 31.18 -14.06 -19.26
CA GLY A 582 32.11 -12.93 -19.40
C GLY A 582 32.11 -12.32 -20.80
N SER A 583 31.05 -12.55 -21.60
CA SER A 583 31.02 -12.22 -23.03
C SER A 583 29.86 -11.30 -23.41
N LYS A 584 29.99 -10.64 -24.58
CA LYS A 584 28.96 -9.78 -25.15
C LYS A 584 27.87 -10.60 -25.83
N VAL A 585 26.62 -10.19 -25.71
CA VAL A 585 25.51 -10.81 -26.45
C VAL A 585 25.55 -10.39 -27.93
N THR A 586 25.29 -11.31 -28.85
CA THR A 586 25.25 -11.06 -30.30
C THR A 586 23.88 -11.28 -30.91
N ALA A 587 23.05 -12.14 -30.31
CA ALA A 587 21.68 -12.37 -30.75
C ALA A 587 20.76 -12.70 -29.55
N VAL A 588 19.50 -12.30 -29.66
CA VAL A 588 18.42 -12.57 -28.70
C VAL A 588 17.21 -13.06 -29.49
N ASN A 589 16.60 -14.17 -29.07
CA ASN A 589 15.33 -14.67 -29.61
C ASN A 589 14.38 -14.99 -28.46
N ALA A 590 13.10 -14.62 -28.54
CA ALA A 590 12.11 -14.88 -27.50
C ALA A 590 10.73 -15.21 -28.06
N HIS A 591 10.03 -16.12 -27.40
CA HIS A 591 8.66 -16.50 -27.75
C HIS A 591 7.82 -16.71 -26.49
N SER A 592 6.58 -16.22 -26.50
CA SER A 592 5.60 -16.47 -25.44
C SER A 592 4.61 -17.57 -25.82
N ILE A 593 3.90 -18.07 -24.81
CA ILE A 593 2.68 -18.86 -25.02
C ILE A 593 1.54 -17.98 -25.61
N PHE A 594 0.50 -18.63 -26.12
CA PHE A 594 -0.78 -18.01 -26.49
C PHE A 594 -1.89 -18.45 -25.52
N PRO A 595 -2.18 -17.67 -24.47
CA PRO A 595 -3.22 -18.02 -23.50
C PRO A 595 -4.61 -18.06 -24.15
N LYS A 596 -5.44 -19.05 -23.79
CA LYS A 596 -6.84 -19.13 -24.25
C LYS A 596 -7.80 -18.24 -23.45
N THR A 597 -7.36 -17.74 -22.29
CA THR A 597 -8.15 -16.89 -21.39
C THR A 597 -7.30 -15.73 -20.88
N ALA A 598 -7.94 -14.68 -20.38
CA ALA A 598 -7.27 -13.51 -19.81
C ALA A 598 -6.66 -13.73 -18.42
N HIS A 599 -6.65 -14.96 -17.90
CA HIS A 599 -6.10 -15.22 -16.56
C HIS A 599 -4.58 -15.07 -16.55
N TYR A 600 -3.87 -15.63 -17.54
CA TYR A 600 -2.41 -15.54 -17.63
C TYR A 600 -2.00 -14.54 -18.70
N SER A 601 -0.96 -13.76 -18.42
CA SER A 601 -0.29 -12.94 -19.42
C SER A 601 0.68 -13.79 -20.24
N SER A 602 0.71 -13.59 -21.56
CA SER A 602 1.75 -14.15 -22.44
C SER A 602 3.14 -13.62 -22.05
N ARG A 603 3.23 -12.35 -21.60
CA ARG A 603 4.48 -11.68 -21.19
C ARG A 603 5.09 -12.22 -19.90
N ASP A 604 4.34 -13.00 -19.14
CA ASP A 604 4.80 -13.69 -17.93
C ASP A 604 5.23 -15.14 -18.20
N ASN A 605 5.12 -15.58 -19.45
CA ASN A 605 5.25 -16.98 -19.85
C ASN A 605 5.95 -17.09 -21.21
N PHE A 606 7.28 -17.06 -21.16
CA PHE A 606 8.12 -17.01 -22.35
C PHE A 606 9.38 -17.86 -22.21
N VAL A 607 9.96 -18.19 -23.36
CA VAL A 607 11.31 -18.73 -23.50
C VAL A 607 12.14 -17.70 -24.24
N ALA A 608 13.33 -17.38 -23.72
CA ALA A 608 14.29 -16.49 -24.36
C ALA A 608 15.65 -17.18 -24.50
N THR A 609 16.27 -17.05 -25.66
CA THR A 609 17.59 -17.62 -25.99
C THR A 609 18.55 -16.52 -26.39
N MET A 610 19.76 -16.56 -25.85
CA MET A 610 20.82 -15.59 -26.10
C MET A 610 22.08 -16.29 -26.61
N THR A 611 22.66 -15.75 -27.69
CA THR A 611 23.97 -16.15 -28.21
C THR A 611 25.00 -15.12 -27.80
N PHE A 612 26.16 -15.58 -27.32
CA PHE A 612 27.27 -14.75 -26.88
C PHE A 612 28.41 -14.78 -27.89
N ALA A 613 29.25 -13.75 -27.88
CA ALA A 613 30.37 -13.58 -28.82
C ALA A 613 31.47 -14.64 -28.67
N ASP A 614 31.54 -15.32 -27.52
CA ASP A 614 32.43 -16.46 -27.29
C ASP A 614 31.83 -17.79 -27.82
N GLY A 615 30.65 -17.74 -28.43
CA GLY A 615 29.90 -18.90 -28.91
C GLY A 615 28.98 -19.54 -27.86
N SER A 616 28.97 -19.05 -26.62
CA SER A 616 28.11 -19.63 -25.57
C SER A 616 26.64 -19.35 -25.87
N VAL A 617 25.75 -20.24 -25.41
CA VAL A 617 24.30 -20.12 -25.58
C VAL A 617 23.61 -20.25 -24.23
N ALA A 618 22.71 -19.33 -23.92
CA ALA A 618 21.90 -19.36 -22.71
C ALA A 618 20.41 -19.35 -23.05
N THR A 619 19.64 -20.19 -22.37
CA THR A 619 18.17 -20.26 -22.48
C THR A 619 17.53 -19.95 -21.13
N LEU A 620 16.51 -19.09 -21.14
CA LEU A 620 15.63 -18.79 -20.02
C LEU A 620 14.22 -19.26 -20.32
N THR A 621 13.70 -20.20 -19.53
CA THR A 621 12.27 -20.48 -19.41
C THR A 621 11.70 -19.70 -18.23
N TYR A 622 10.92 -18.67 -18.50
CA TYR A 622 10.26 -17.85 -17.50
C TYR A 622 8.76 -18.14 -17.52
N THR A 623 8.18 -18.59 -16.39
CA THR A 623 6.76 -18.97 -16.35
C THR A 623 6.09 -18.64 -15.02
N ALA A 624 4.86 -18.15 -15.11
CA ALA A 624 3.92 -17.98 -14.01
C ALA A 624 2.86 -19.10 -13.93
N LEU A 625 2.93 -20.12 -14.80
CA LEU A 625 1.97 -21.23 -14.84
C LEU A 625 2.16 -22.24 -13.71
N GLY A 626 3.37 -22.36 -13.17
CA GLY A 626 3.69 -23.37 -12.17
C GLY A 626 3.18 -23.02 -10.77
N THR A 627 2.92 -24.05 -9.97
CA THR A 627 2.55 -23.94 -8.55
C THR A 627 3.74 -23.47 -7.71
N THR A 628 3.46 -22.73 -6.64
CA THR A 628 4.47 -22.31 -5.64
C THR A 628 5.04 -23.47 -4.81
N SER A 629 4.45 -24.67 -4.88
CA SER A 629 5.01 -25.87 -4.24
C SER A 629 6.19 -26.46 -4.99
N TYR A 630 6.48 -26.00 -6.21
CA TYR A 630 7.63 -26.42 -7.00
C TYR A 630 8.77 -25.38 -6.92
N PRO A 631 10.05 -25.78 -6.89
CA PRO A 631 11.18 -24.86 -6.72
C PRO A 631 11.20 -23.72 -7.74
N LYS A 632 11.51 -22.51 -7.25
CA LYS A 632 11.39 -21.28 -8.05
C LYS A 632 12.48 -21.19 -9.12
N GLU A 633 13.73 -21.34 -8.74
CA GLU A 633 14.89 -21.07 -9.61
C GLU A 633 15.74 -22.33 -9.82
N ARG A 634 16.16 -22.60 -11.06
CA ARG A 634 17.13 -23.67 -11.37
C ARG A 634 18.01 -23.26 -12.54
N LEU A 635 19.33 -23.45 -12.42
CA LEU A 635 20.32 -23.29 -13.49
C LEU A 635 21.01 -24.63 -13.75
N GLU A 636 21.16 -25.01 -15.00
CA GLU A 636 21.99 -26.13 -15.45
C GLU A 636 23.01 -25.62 -16.46
N LEU A 637 24.28 -25.93 -16.25
CA LEU A 637 25.40 -25.43 -17.05
C LEU A 637 26.31 -26.57 -17.48
N PHE A 638 26.60 -26.62 -18.78
CA PHE A 638 27.43 -27.65 -19.42
C PHE A 638 28.65 -27.00 -20.07
N VAL A 639 29.85 -27.47 -19.73
CA VAL A 639 31.12 -26.97 -20.29
C VAL A 639 32.26 -27.95 -20.05
N ASP A 640 33.08 -28.26 -21.06
CA ASP A 640 34.32 -29.07 -20.93
C ASP A 640 34.16 -30.36 -20.09
N GLY A 641 33.07 -31.10 -20.30
CA GLY A 641 32.78 -32.34 -19.55
C GLY A 641 32.25 -32.14 -18.13
N LYS A 642 32.07 -30.88 -17.69
CA LYS A 642 31.50 -30.49 -16.39
C LYS A 642 30.00 -30.24 -16.53
N VAL A 643 29.24 -30.64 -15.52
CA VAL A 643 27.83 -30.28 -15.35
C VAL A 643 27.65 -29.63 -13.99
N LEU A 644 27.21 -28.38 -13.98
CA LEU A 644 27.04 -27.57 -12.77
C LEU A 644 25.57 -27.17 -12.64
N VAL A 645 24.95 -27.48 -11.49
CA VAL A 645 23.51 -27.24 -11.29
C VAL A 645 23.27 -26.42 -10.02
N ILE A 646 22.65 -25.25 -10.15
CA ILE A 646 22.10 -24.53 -8.99
C ILE A 646 20.63 -24.92 -8.85
N ASP A 647 20.24 -25.38 -7.66
CA ASP A 647 18.85 -25.63 -7.31
C ASP A 647 18.38 -24.66 -6.21
N ASP A 648 17.47 -23.76 -6.57
CA ASP A 648 16.80 -22.74 -5.76
C ASP A 648 17.73 -21.87 -4.87
N TYR A 649 19.01 -21.73 -5.26
CA TYR A 649 20.05 -21.11 -4.44
C TYR A 649 20.12 -21.71 -3.02
N ARG A 650 19.91 -23.03 -2.91
CA ARG A 650 20.12 -23.83 -1.71
C ARG A 650 21.25 -24.84 -1.90
N GLU A 651 21.40 -25.33 -3.13
CA GLU A 651 22.34 -26.38 -3.47
C GLU A 651 23.02 -26.10 -4.81
N LEU A 652 24.31 -26.46 -4.89
CA LEU A 652 25.10 -26.55 -6.11
C LEU A 652 25.64 -27.97 -6.24
N ILE A 653 25.30 -28.61 -7.35
CA ILE A 653 25.80 -29.93 -7.75
C ILE A 653 26.93 -29.73 -8.76
N CYS A 654 28.06 -30.41 -8.54
CA CYS A 654 29.24 -30.35 -9.37
C CYS A 654 29.62 -31.74 -9.91
N GLU A 655 29.30 -32.02 -11.16
CA GLU A 655 29.66 -33.28 -11.83
C GLU A 655 30.77 -33.04 -12.88
N GLY A 656 31.63 -34.05 -13.09
CA GLY A 656 32.73 -33.97 -14.05
C GLY A 656 33.89 -33.04 -13.64
N VAL A 657 33.93 -32.60 -12.37
CA VAL A 657 34.99 -31.74 -11.82
C VAL A 657 35.38 -32.18 -10.41
N LYS A 658 36.66 -32.04 -10.04
CA LYS A 658 37.14 -32.29 -8.67
C LYS A 658 36.74 -31.15 -7.72
N ALA A 659 35.45 -30.98 -7.50
CA ALA A 659 34.89 -30.00 -6.57
C ALA A 659 33.75 -30.63 -5.77
N LYS A 660 33.61 -30.27 -4.49
CA LYS A 660 32.50 -30.73 -3.66
C LYS A 660 31.21 -29.98 -4.00
N ASN A 661 30.09 -30.67 -3.89
CA ASN A 661 28.76 -30.04 -3.87
C ASN A 661 28.69 -29.05 -2.70
N LEU A 662 27.94 -27.96 -2.90
CA LEU A 662 27.76 -26.92 -1.89
C LEU A 662 26.29 -26.86 -1.52
N LYS A 663 25.98 -26.95 -0.23
CA LYS A 663 24.61 -26.84 0.30
C LYS A 663 24.60 -25.90 1.49
N THR A 664 23.63 -24.99 1.54
CA THR A 664 23.43 -24.07 2.68
C THR A 664 22.11 -24.40 3.38
N PRO A 665 21.95 -24.02 4.66
CA PRO A 665 20.71 -24.24 5.39
C PRO A 665 19.54 -23.36 4.89
N THR A 666 19.85 -22.21 4.30
CA THR A 666 18.88 -21.19 3.85
C THR A 666 19.18 -20.73 2.43
N ILE A 667 18.19 -20.19 1.73
CA ILE A 667 18.37 -19.64 0.38
C ILE A 667 19.37 -18.48 0.41
N GLU A 668 20.46 -18.59 -0.35
CA GLU A 668 21.54 -17.58 -0.40
C GLU A 668 21.70 -17.01 -1.82
N LYS A 669 20.98 -15.92 -2.10
CA LYS A 669 21.00 -15.26 -3.42
C LYS A 669 22.03 -14.14 -3.54
N GLY A 670 22.84 -13.87 -2.52
CA GLY A 670 23.98 -12.95 -2.61
C GLY A 670 23.75 -11.49 -2.19
N GLN A 671 22.58 -11.11 -1.67
CA GLN A 671 22.28 -9.70 -1.31
C GLN A 671 23.22 -9.13 -0.24
N LYS A 672 23.62 -9.93 0.76
CA LYS A 672 24.61 -9.47 1.75
C LYS A 672 25.97 -9.25 1.09
N LYS A 673 26.38 -10.18 0.21
CA LYS A 673 27.67 -10.11 -0.47
C LYS A 673 27.74 -8.93 -1.44
N GLU A 674 26.63 -8.61 -2.11
CA GLU A 674 26.46 -7.41 -2.94
C GLU A 674 26.78 -6.12 -2.17
N LEU A 675 26.26 -5.97 -0.95
CA LEU A 675 26.57 -4.81 -0.10
C LEU A 675 28.03 -4.81 0.37
N GLU A 676 28.63 -5.97 0.65
CA GLU A 676 30.05 -6.05 1.01
C GLU A 676 30.96 -5.57 -0.14
N VAL A 677 30.70 -6.03 -1.37
CA VAL A 677 31.52 -5.63 -2.52
C VAL A 677 31.27 -4.18 -2.93
N PHE A 678 30.05 -3.66 -2.72
CA PHE A 678 29.76 -2.24 -2.90
C PHE A 678 30.57 -1.38 -1.95
N ALA A 679 30.64 -1.74 -0.66
CA ALA A 679 31.44 -1.03 0.31
C ALA A 679 32.93 -1.06 -0.05
N GLN A 680 33.42 -2.24 -0.44
CA GLN A 680 34.81 -2.42 -0.83
C GLN A 680 35.18 -1.52 -2.02
N ALA A 681 34.33 -1.46 -3.05
CA ALA A 681 34.59 -0.63 -4.21
C ALA A 681 34.64 0.86 -3.86
N ILE A 682 33.75 1.34 -2.96
CA ILE A 682 33.75 2.72 -2.48
C ILE A 682 35.03 3.04 -1.70
N GLN A 683 35.41 2.19 -0.75
CA GLN A 683 36.56 2.43 0.13
C GLN A 683 37.90 2.32 -0.58
N GLU A 684 38.02 1.40 -1.53
CA GLU A 684 39.28 1.14 -2.22
C GLU A 684 39.46 2.00 -3.50
N GLY A 685 38.40 2.65 -4.01
CA GLY A 685 38.45 3.42 -5.25
C GLY A 685 38.80 2.59 -6.49
N LYS A 686 38.53 1.27 -6.45
CA LYS A 686 38.97 0.27 -7.45
C LYS A 686 37.88 -0.04 -8.49
N GLU A 687 38.02 -1.19 -9.16
CA GLU A 687 37.08 -1.75 -10.12
C GLU A 687 35.65 -1.82 -9.57
N TRP A 688 34.71 -1.57 -10.47
CA TRP A 688 33.29 -1.64 -10.17
C TRP A 688 32.88 -3.08 -9.83
N PRO A 689 32.02 -3.31 -8.81
CA PRO A 689 31.56 -4.67 -8.46
C PRO A 689 30.87 -5.39 -9.63
N ILE A 690 30.24 -4.61 -10.50
CA ILE A 690 29.77 -5.04 -11.82
C ILE A 690 30.25 -4.01 -12.83
N LEU A 691 31.05 -4.43 -13.82
CA LEU A 691 31.49 -3.56 -14.89
C LEU A 691 30.28 -2.90 -15.58
N LEU A 692 30.37 -1.60 -15.84
CA LEU A 692 29.26 -0.80 -16.39
C LEU A 692 28.63 -1.45 -17.64
N TRP A 693 29.46 -1.96 -18.55
CA TRP A 693 28.99 -2.61 -19.78
C TRP A 693 28.13 -3.86 -19.54
N GLN A 694 28.33 -4.57 -18.43
CA GLN A 694 27.53 -5.75 -18.08
C GLN A 694 26.16 -5.34 -17.54
N GLN A 695 26.12 -4.26 -16.74
CA GLN A 695 24.86 -3.71 -16.23
C GLN A 695 23.98 -3.19 -17.36
N ILE A 696 24.59 -2.48 -18.32
CA ILE A 696 23.94 -2.00 -19.54
C ILE A 696 23.44 -3.19 -20.37
N GLN A 697 24.30 -4.17 -20.67
CA GLN A 697 23.93 -5.33 -21.47
C GLN A 697 22.74 -6.12 -20.87
N ALA A 698 22.72 -6.33 -19.55
CA ALA A 698 21.60 -7.03 -18.91
C ALA A 698 20.26 -6.30 -19.13
N THR A 699 20.29 -4.97 -19.13
CA THR A 699 19.13 -4.13 -19.38
C THR A 699 18.76 -4.12 -20.88
N GLU A 700 19.74 -4.02 -21.79
CA GLU A 700 19.53 -4.10 -23.24
C GLU A 700 18.92 -5.43 -23.68
N ILE A 701 19.39 -6.55 -23.11
CA ILE A 701 18.80 -7.88 -23.37
C ILE A 701 17.32 -7.87 -22.97
N SER A 702 16.98 -7.28 -21.82
CA SER A 702 15.58 -7.22 -21.38
C SER A 702 14.70 -6.43 -22.36
N PHE A 703 15.22 -5.35 -22.95
CA PHE A 703 14.51 -4.59 -23.98
C PHE A 703 14.37 -5.37 -25.28
N ALA A 704 15.42 -6.10 -25.68
CA ALA A 704 15.37 -6.95 -26.88
C ALA A 704 14.33 -8.08 -26.74
N VAL A 705 14.27 -8.71 -25.57
CA VAL A 705 13.23 -9.71 -25.26
C VAL A 705 11.85 -9.04 -25.27
N GLU A 706 11.69 -7.90 -24.61
CA GLU A 706 10.37 -7.22 -24.52
C GLU A 706 9.82 -6.86 -25.91
N ARG A 707 10.68 -6.42 -26.84
CA ARG A 707 10.27 -6.15 -28.23
C ARG A 707 9.69 -7.38 -28.92
N GLN A 708 10.36 -8.53 -28.81
CA GLN A 708 9.89 -9.77 -29.45
C GLN A 708 8.67 -10.39 -28.78
N LEU A 709 8.42 -10.10 -27.50
CA LEU A 709 7.17 -10.52 -26.83
C LEU A 709 5.98 -9.63 -27.21
N ASN A 710 6.21 -8.50 -27.90
CA ASN A 710 5.17 -7.58 -28.38
C ASN A 710 4.87 -7.73 -29.87
N GLU A 711 5.73 -8.42 -30.61
CA GLU A 711 5.54 -8.85 -32.01
C GLU A 711 4.68 -10.11 -32.06
#